data_AF-Q2Y5Q1-F1
#
_entry.id   AF-Q2Y5Q1-F1
#
_cell.length_a   1.000
_cell.length_b   1.000
_cell.length_c   1.000
_cell.angle_alpha   90.00
_cell.angle_beta   90.00
_cell.angle_gamma   90.00
#
_symmetry.space_group_name_H-M   'P 1'
#
loop_
_entity.id
_entity.type
_entity.pdbx_description
1 polymer ?
#
loop_
_entity_poly.entity_id
_entity_poly.type
_entity_poly.pdbx_seq_one_letter_code
_entity_poly.pdbx_strand_id
1 'polypeptide(L)'
;MKGLNAKPFSHEAVRQKLLSGRESLQRRYHQNRNGAALLRDHSRLVDGILRQVWHEMNMPGSTALLAVGGYGRRQLFPYSDIDLVVLLPDKGDAAEAMDNELGTRLEHWVGLLWDIGLDIGHSVRTVKECGEEAANDITVQTSLLEARLLGGNSDLFDRFLQVMETMLAPRKFFVDKQLEQQQRHKRYQDAPYKLEPNIKESPGGLRDLQNVLWISRAAGFGKTWSELAKKGFIIRREARLIQRQQTVLQDLRIRLHYLGGRREDRLLFDYQNPLAEELGIAAKPPRRPGEMLMQRYYRAARSVTQVNTILLLTLHAEIFPDEEAVTTIINERFQKRGDLLEICEEDIFERDPGAILESVLLLQQNPDLKGRSFATLRAMWRSAPLITASFRREPRHCAMFMEILRQPRGLTRELRLMNRYGILGRYIPAFGRIIGQMQHDLFHVYTVDEHILMVVRNLRRFMAPEFAYEYPLCSRLINEFERPELLYLAGLFHDIAKGRQGDHSLLGKVDARRFCERHRMPAEDTELVVWLVENHLHMSATAQKKDIADAEVIADFAASMRDERHLIALYLLTVSDIRGTSPKVWNAWKGKLLEDLFHRTRQYLCGETALTDISLENRKNKVLQLLHPDDAAMRAYERFWSGLDSSYLMMHDPREIAWHTQHLSQRMKSPAPIVKTRAAETGAGVEVLVYTADQKDLFARICSFFDGIDYNIVQAKIHTTREGYALDSFLVLDPFNVANHDPREFQFIEQELTQQLEQQALMATPVKGRLSRHLRHFPITPQVSIEPDDSGAYYVLSITAGDQSGLLSRIAQVLVRFGLNVHSARINTLGERAEDTFLVTGSILSNSRSVIQLEANLIKVLHTSPQPETPGKAPGKPSAGDRIIPR
;
A
#
# COMPACT_ATOMS: atom_id res chain seq x y z
N MET A 1 -39.33 33.86 54.56
CA MET A 1 -38.35 32.76 54.37
C MET A 1 -38.95 31.70 53.45
N LYS A 2 -38.70 31.79 52.15
CA LYS A 2 -38.83 30.66 51.23
C LYS A 2 -37.47 30.55 50.55
N GLY A 3 -36.56 29.81 51.18
CA GLY A 3 -35.32 29.39 50.55
C GLY A 3 -35.70 28.52 49.36
N LEU A 4 -35.60 29.09 48.17
CA LEU A 4 -35.66 28.34 46.93
C LEU A 4 -34.46 27.40 46.97
N ASN A 5 -34.72 26.13 47.30
CA ASN A 5 -33.85 25.00 47.09
C ASN A 5 -33.50 24.94 45.59
N ALA A 6 -32.49 25.70 45.17
CA ALA A 6 -31.81 25.43 43.91
C ALA A 6 -31.24 24.01 44.05
N LYS A 7 -31.77 23.07 43.26
CA LYS A 7 -31.22 21.71 43.23
C LYS A 7 -29.70 21.82 43.00
N PRO A 8 -28.86 21.16 43.81
CA PRO A 8 -27.43 21.19 43.60
C PRO A 8 -27.12 20.71 42.18
N PHE A 9 -26.16 21.37 41.55
CA PHE A 9 -25.69 21.01 40.21
C PHE A 9 -25.29 19.53 40.19
N SER A 10 -25.90 18.75 39.29
CA SER A 10 -25.62 17.33 39.14
C SER A 10 -24.93 17.10 37.80
N HIS A 11 -23.62 16.84 37.85
CA HIS A 11 -22.85 16.47 36.67
C HIS A 11 -23.43 15.22 35.98
N GLU A 12 -23.98 14.28 36.75
CA GLU A 12 -24.63 13.09 36.21
C GLU A 12 -25.89 13.45 35.38
N ALA A 13 -26.70 14.41 35.82
CA ALA A 13 -27.83 14.88 35.02
C ALA A 13 -27.39 15.52 33.69
N VAL A 14 -26.27 16.27 33.71
CA VAL A 14 -25.68 16.86 32.50
C VAL A 14 -25.10 15.80 31.58
N ARG A 15 -24.45 14.79 32.14
CA ARG A 15 -23.96 13.61 31.40
C ARG A 15 -25.09 12.87 30.71
N GLN A 16 -26.19 12.60 31.40
CA GLN A 16 -27.37 11.95 30.81
C GLN A 16 -28.00 12.81 29.69
N LYS A 17 -28.04 14.14 29.85
CA LYS A 17 -28.48 15.06 28.80
C LYS A 17 -27.55 15.03 27.58
N LEU A 18 -26.24 14.94 27.76
CA LEU A 18 -25.27 14.80 26.68
C LEU A 18 -25.44 13.47 25.93
N LEU A 19 -25.54 12.35 26.66
CA LEU A 19 -25.69 11.01 26.10
C LEU A 19 -26.99 10.88 25.30
N SER A 20 -28.13 11.21 25.91
CA SER A 20 -29.44 11.19 25.23
C SER A 20 -29.50 12.13 24.02
N GLY A 21 -28.84 13.29 24.11
CA GLY A 21 -28.68 14.22 23.00
C GLY A 21 -27.89 13.60 21.84
N ARG A 22 -26.73 12.98 22.12
CA ARG A 22 -25.90 12.31 21.12
C ARG A 22 -26.62 11.13 20.46
N GLU A 23 -27.35 10.32 21.22
CA GLU A 23 -28.17 9.22 20.69
C GLU A 23 -29.30 9.71 19.77
N SER A 24 -29.97 10.81 20.15
CA SER A 24 -31.02 11.44 19.33
C SER A 24 -30.44 11.95 18.00
N LEU A 25 -29.26 12.57 18.04
CA LEU A 25 -28.55 13.04 16.85
C LEU A 25 -28.12 11.88 15.94
N GLN A 26 -27.59 10.80 16.51
CA GLN A 26 -27.23 9.59 15.76
C GLN A 26 -28.45 8.97 15.06
N ARG A 27 -29.55 8.76 15.79
CA ARG A 27 -30.80 8.24 15.21
C ARG A 27 -31.30 9.10 14.05
N ARG A 28 -31.31 10.43 14.24
CA ARG A 28 -31.70 11.38 13.19
C ARG A 28 -30.79 11.29 11.97
N TYR A 29 -29.47 11.17 12.17
CA TYR A 29 -28.51 11.03 11.08
C TYR A 29 -28.74 9.74 10.28
N HIS A 30 -28.97 8.59 10.92
CA HIS A 30 -29.26 7.35 10.19
C HIS A 30 -30.56 7.43 9.37
N GLN A 31 -31.56 8.19 9.86
CA GLN A 31 -32.82 8.41 9.15
C GLN A 31 -32.67 9.36 7.95
N ASN A 32 -32.04 10.53 8.13
CA ASN A 32 -32.03 11.59 7.11
C ASN A 32 -30.74 11.65 6.26
N ARG A 33 -29.67 10.95 6.69
CA ARG A 33 -28.34 10.91 6.08
C ARG A 33 -27.75 12.31 5.82
N ASN A 34 -28.03 13.26 6.71
CA ASN A 34 -27.57 14.65 6.59
C ASN A 34 -26.42 14.93 7.56
N GLY A 35 -25.19 14.65 7.13
CA GLY A 35 -23.99 14.86 7.95
C GLY A 35 -23.77 16.33 8.33
N ALA A 36 -24.07 17.28 7.45
CA ALA A 36 -23.91 18.70 7.75
C ALA A 36 -24.84 19.19 8.86
N ALA A 37 -26.06 18.66 8.93
CA ALA A 37 -26.97 18.92 10.04
C ALA A 37 -26.47 18.27 11.33
N LEU A 38 -26.03 17.01 11.28
CA LEU A 38 -25.47 16.30 12.43
C LEU A 38 -24.32 17.09 13.07
N LEU A 39 -23.31 17.49 12.28
CA LEU A 39 -22.14 18.18 12.81
C LEU A 39 -22.50 19.50 13.49
N ARG A 40 -23.42 20.27 12.88
CA ARG A 40 -23.89 21.55 13.42
C ARG A 40 -24.71 21.37 14.69
N ASP A 41 -25.60 20.40 14.70
CA ASP A 41 -26.49 20.14 15.85
C ASP A 41 -25.72 19.50 17.00
N HIS A 42 -24.69 18.69 16.73
CA HIS A 42 -23.77 18.19 17.75
C HIS A 42 -22.98 19.33 18.38
N SER A 43 -22.47 20.27 17.58
CA SER A 43 -21.84 21.48 18.13
C SER A 43 -22.81 22.28 19.01
N ARG A 44 -24.07 22.47 18.58
CA ARG A 44 -25.08 23.18 19.38
C ARG A 44 -25.42 22.47 20.70
N LEU A 45 -25.49 21.14 20.69
CA LEU A 45 -25.71 20.35 21.89
C LEU A 45 -24.58 20.62 22.90
N VAL A 46 -23.33 20.51 22.45
CA VAL A 46 -22.16 20.76 23.31
C VAL A 46 -22.06 22.22 23.74
N ASP A 47 -22.38 23.18 22.86
CA ASP A 47 -22.45 24.61 23.23
C ASP A 47 -23.41 24.83 24.41
N GLY A 48 -24.57 24.15 24.39
CA GLY A 48 -25.56 24.23 25.47
C GLY A 48 -25.06 23.63 26.78
N ILE A 49 -24.33 22.52 26.73
CA ILE A 49 -23.70 21.90 27.91
C ILE A 49 -22.62 22.82 28.48
N LEU A 50 -21.69 23.29 27.65
CA LEU A 50 -20.59 24.15 28.09
C LEU A 50 -21.08 25.45 28.71
N ARG A 51 -22.09 26.10 28.11
CA ARG A 51 -22.70 27.32 28.66
C ARG A 51 -23.38 27.08 30.00
N GLN A 52 -24.07 25.95 30.13
CA GLN A 52 -24.73 25.58 31.38
C GLN A 52 -23.68 25.41 32.49
N VAL A 53 -22.65 24.59 32.25
CA VAL A 53 -21.59 24.32 33.22
C VAL A 53 -20.78 25.58 33.54
N TRP A 54 -20.47 26.40 32.53
CA TRP A 54 -19.78 27.68 32.70
C TRP A 54 -20.55 28.65 33.63
N HIS A 55 -21.88 28.69 33.48
CA HIS A 55 -22.75 29.51 34.31
C HIS A 55 -22.87 28.98 35.75
N GLU A 56 -23.08 27.67 35.92
CA GLU A 56 -23.22 27.05 37.25
C GLU A 56 -21.93 27.13 38.07
N MET A 57 -20.78 27.13 37.41
CA MET A 57 -19.47 27.36 38.03
C MET A 57 -19.21 28.82 38.42
N ASN A 58 -20.15 29.74 38.15
CA ASN A 58 -20.01 31.18 38.42
C ASN A 58 -18.67 31.73 37.93
N MET A 59 -18.31 31.42 36.68
CA MET A 59 -17.08 31.91 36.09
C MET A 59 -17.07 33.44 36.06
N PRO A 60 -15.94 34.11 36.36
CA PRO A 60 -15.89 35.57 36.44
C PRO A 60 -16.33 36.23 35.14
N GLY A 61 -17.12 37.30 35.23
CA GLY A 61 -17.57 38.07 34.08
C GLY A 61 -16.44 38.78 33.33
N SER A 62 -15.25 38.84 33.91
CA SER A 62 -14.00 39.33 33.31
C SER A 62 -13.41 38.34 32.28
N THR A 63 -13.82 37.07 32.29
CA THR A 63 -13.28 36.01 31.42
C THR A 63 -14.20 35.68 30.25
N ALA A 64 -13.66 35.07 29.19
CA ALA A 64 -14.44 34.58 28.05
C ALA A 64 -14.11 33.13 27.69
N LEU A 65 -15.12 32.37 27.26
CA LEU A 65 -14.98 30.99 26.80
C LEU A 65 -15.14 30.93 25.28
N LEU A 66 -14.12 30.43 24.59
CA LEU A 66 -14.08 30.33 23.14
C LEU A 66 -14.05 28.86 22.71
N ALA A 67 -14.80 28.53 21.67
CA ALA A 67 -14.61 27.31 20.89
C ALA A 67 -13.62 27.60 19.74
N VAL A 68 -12.64 26.73 19.53
CA VAL A 68 -11.62 26.89 18.48
C VAL A 68 -11.54 25.68 17.57
N GLY A 69 -10.77 25.79 16.48
CA GLY A 69 -10.57 24.71 15.51
C GLY A 69 -11.88 24.12 14.95
N GLY A 70 -11.93 22.78 14.90
CA GLY A 70 -13.09 22.03 14.37
C GLY A 70 -14.40 22.32 15.07
N TYR A 71 -14.33 22.53 16.38
CA TYR A 71 -15.49 22.87 17.19
C TYR A 71 -15.91 24.33 17.02
N GLY A 72 -14.93 25.25 16.92
CA GLY A 72 -15.12 26.66 16.60
C GLY A 72 -15.90 26.87 15.29
N ARG A 73 -15.51 26.16 14.22
CA ARG A 73 -16.23 26.17 12.92
C ARG A 73 -17.54 25.38 12.88
N ARG A 74 -18.03 24.88 14.03
CA ARG A 74 -19.27 24.08 14.16
C ARG A 74 -19.28 22.80 13.33
N GLN A 75 -18.13 22.12 13.26
CA GLN A 75 -17.98 20.82 12.59
C GLN A 75 -17.54 19.73 13.58
N LEU A 76 -18.34 19.51 14.63
CA LEU A 76 -18.02 18.53 15.68
C LEU A 76 -18.45 17.12 15.27
N PHE A 77 -17.47 16.28 14.90
CA PHE A 77 -17.71 14.86 14.60
C PHE A 77 -18.06 14.08 15.88
N PRO A 78 -18.76 12.94 15.79
CA PRO A 78 -19.31 12.24 16.96
C PRO A 78 -18.31 11.94 18.08
N TYR A 79 -17.07 11.62 17.71
CA TYR A 79 -15.95 11.30 18.61
C TYR A 79 -14.73 12.19 18.32
N SER A 80 -14.96 13.43 17.90
CA SER A 80 -13.88 14.41 17.86
C SER A 80 -13.73 15.09 19.22
N ASP A 81 -12.49 15.46 19.51
CA ASP A 81 -12.06 16.39 20.54
C ASP A 81 -12.80 17.73 20.44
N ILE A 82 -12.94 18.38 21.59
CA ILE A 82 -13.55 19.70 21.77
C ILE A 82 -12.45 20.65 22.22
N ASP A 83 -12.02 21.52 21.30
CA ASP A 83 -10.96 22.48 21.56
C ASP A 83 -11.54 23.79 22.11
N LEU A 84 -11.05 24.21 23.29
CA LEU A 84 -11.50 25.38 24.02
C LEU A 84 -10.34 26.33 24.36
N VAL A 85 -10.63 27.63 24.38
CA VAL A 85 -9.75 28.64 24.96
C VAL A 85 -10.50 29.39 26.02
N VAL A 86 -9.96 29.41 27.23
CA VAL A 86 -10.39 30.33 28.29
C VAL A 86 -9.53 31.58 28.18
N LEU A 87 -10.16 32.67 27.77
CA LEU A 87 -9.52 33.96 27.58
C LEU A 87 -9.58 34.77 28.87
N LEU A 88 -8.42 35.20 29.35
CA LEU A 88 -8.25 36.02 30.53
C LEU A 88 -7.97 37.48 30.16
N PRO A 89 -8.37 38.45 31.01
CA PRO A 89 -7.92 39.83 30.86
C PRO A 89 -6.40 39.92 31.06
N ASP A 90 -5.75 40.89 30.42
CA ASP A 90 -4.32 41.12 30.57
C ASP A 90 -3.98 41.56 32.01
N LYS A 91 -2.75 41.27 32.48
CA LYS A 91 -2.31 41.63 33.84
C LYS A 91 -2.38 43.16 34.03
N GLY A 92 -3.31 43.60 34.88
CA GLY A 92 -3.55 45.02 35.20
C GLY A 92 -4.96 45.52 34.86
N ASP A 93 -5.68 44.86 33.93
CA ASP A 93 -7.03 45.27 33.51
C ASP A 93 -8.12 44.82 34.52
N ALA A 94 -7.81 43.84 35.36
CA ALA A 94 -8.68 43.37 36.45
C ALA A 94 -7.83 42.98 37.67
N ALA A 95 -8.34 43.27 38.88
CA ALA A 95 -7.73 42.82 40.14
C ALA A 95 -7.65 41.28 40.27
N GLU A 96 -8.34 40.55 39.40
CA GLU A 96 -8.44 39.09 39.34
C GLU A 96 -7.35 38.43 38.48
N ALA A 97 -6.22 39.10 38.22
CA ALA A 97 -5.08 38.52 37.49
C ALA A 97 -4.69 37.17 38.12
N MET A 98 -5.11 36.06 37.48
CA MET A 98 -5.05 34.66 37.95
C MET A 98 -4.79 34.53 39.46
N ASP A 99 -5.79 34.86 40.28
CA ASP A 99 -5.71 34.51 41.70
C ASP A 99 -5.83 32.98 41.84
N ASN A 100 -5.25 32.42 42.91
CA ASN A 100 -5.27 30.98 43.20
C ASN A 100 -6.71 30.41 43.18
N GLU A 101 -7.70 31.22 43.52
CA GLU A 101 -9.12 30.86 43.45
C GLU A 101 -9.61 30.61 42.02
N LEU A 102 -9.23 31.46 41.06
CA LEU A 102 -9.60 31.28 39.65
C LEU A 102 -8.92 30.03 39.07
N GLY A 103 -7.64 29.82 39.39
CA GLY A 103 -6.92 28.61 38.99
C GLY A 103 -7.63 27.34 39.48
N THR A 104 -7.95 27.29 40.77
CA THR A 104 -8.69 26.16 41.38
C THR A 104 -10.07 25.96 40.73
N ARG A 105 -10.77 27.04 40.42
CA ARG A 105 -12.09 27.00 39.77
C ARG A 105 -12.00 26.47 38.33
N LEU A 106 -10.96 26.86 37.58
CA LEU A 106 -10.71 26.37 36.23
C LEU A 106 -10.34 24.89 36.23
N GLU A 107 -9.49 24.44 37.15
CA GLU A 107 -9.16 23.03 37.32
C GLU A 107 -10.41 22.20 37.63
N HIS A 108 -11.25 22.68 38.56
CA HIS A 108 -12.51 22.01 38.87
C HIS A 108 -13.45 21.99 37.67
N TRP A 109 -13.57 23.09 36.92
CA TRP A 109 -14.38 23.16 35.72
C TRP A 109 -13.91 22.19 34.63
N VAL A 110 -12.60 22.10 34.39
CA VAL A 110 -12.03 21.14 33.41
C VAL A 110 -12.32 19.70 33.86
N GLY A 111 -12.07 19.36 35.12
CA GLY A 111 -12.37 18.03 35.68
C GLY A 111 -13.84 17.67 35.51
N LEU A 112 -14.74 18.62 35.76
CA LEU A 112 -16.18 18.45 35.58
C LEU A 112 -16.58 18.14 34.13
N LEU A 113 -15.93 18.77 33.14
CA LEU A 113 -16.19 18.48 31.72
C LEU A 113 -15.76 17.05 31.35
N TRP A 114 -14.64 16.56 31.90
CA TRP A 114 -14.22 15.17 31.73
C TRP A 114 -15.19 14.20 32.41
N ASP A 115 -15.67 14.50 33.62
CA ASP A 115 -16.66 13.68 34.34
C ASP A 115 -18.00 13.59 33.58
N ILE A 116 -18.39 14.65 32.87
CA ILE A 116 -19.54 14.67 31.96
C ILE A 116 -19.30 13.78 30.71
N GLY A 117 -18.06 13.43 30.41
CA GLY A 117 -17.68 12.59 29.25
C GLY A 117 -17.37 13.39 27.98
N LEU A 118 -16.89 14.63 28.12
CA LEU A 118 -16.35 15.42 27.02
C LEU A 118 -14.85 15.21 26.91
N ASP A 119 -14.35 14.97 25.69
CA ASP A 119 -12.91 14.92 25.40
C ASP A 119 -12.44 16.34 25.08
N ILE A 120 -11.84 17.01 26.07
CA ILE A 120 -11.50 18.44 26.01
C ILE A 120 -10.01 18.63 25.79
N GLY A 121 -9.66 19.32 24.70
CA GLY A 121 -8.40 20.05 24.58
C GLY A 121 -8.63 21.49 25.02
N HIS A 122 -7.87 22.02 25.97
CA HIS A 122 -8.06 23.40 26.42
C HIS A 122 -6.74 24.14 26.61
N SER A 123 -6.81 25.46 26.53
CA SER A 123 -5.74 26.37 26.97
C SER A 123 -6.33 27.56 27.71
N VAL A 124 -5.65 28.01 28.75
CA VAL A 124 -5.99 29.26 29.46
C VAL A 124 -4.94 30.28 29.08
N ARG A 125 -5.35 31.38 28.46
CA ARG A 125 -4.44 32.38 27.89
C ARG A 125 -5.03 33.78 28.00
N THR A 126 -4.17 34.77 28.15
CA THR A 126 -4.49 36.19 27.90
C THR A 126 -4.57 36.46 26.40
N VAL A 127 -5.08 37.65 26.02
CA VAL A 127 -5.08 38.08 24.61
C VAL A 127 -3.65 38.14 24.07
N LYS A 128 -2.72 38.65 24.89
CA LYS A 128 -1.30 38.72 24.53
C LYS A 128 -0.68 37.34 24.31
N GLU A 129 -0.87 36.39 25.23
CA GLU A 129 -0.34 35.02 25.10
C GLU A 129 -0.94 34.28 23.90
N CYS A 130 -2.22 34.51 23.58
CA CYS A 130 -2.82 33.98 22.34
C CYS A 130 -2.04 34.44 21.11
N GLY A 131 -1.58 35.70 21.11
CA GLY A 131 -0.78 36.24 20.02
C GLY A 131 0.64 35.72 19.94
N GLU A 132 1.32 35.61 21.08
CA GLU A 132 2.67 35.03 21.16
C GLU A 132 2.68 33.57 20.68
N GLU A 133 1.71 32.77 21.13
CA GLU A 133 1.57 31.37 20.73
C GLU A 133 1.19 31.21 19.25
N ALA A 134 0.31 32.09 18.74
CA ALA A 134 -0.03 32.11 17.32
C ALA A 134 1.16 32.49 16.43
N ALA A 135 2.06 33.36 16.90
CA ALA A 135 3.25 33.73 16.15
C ALA A 135 4.29 32.59 16.08
N ASN A 136 4.33 31.74 17.11
CA ASN A 136 5.29 30.64 17.22
C ASN A 136 4.83 29.34 16.53
N ASP A 137 3.53 29.06 16.48
CA ASP A 137 2.97 27.82 15.91
C ASP A 137 1.79 28.07 14.98
N ILE A 138 1.98 27.75 13.68
CA ILE A 138 0.95 27.86 12.65
C ILE A 138 -0.31 27.03 12.96
N THR A 139 -0.18 25.93 13.69
CA THR A 139 -1.31 25.08 14.08
C THR A 139 -2.18 25.78 15.12
N VAL A 140 -1.57 26.50 16.07
CA VAL A 140 -2.28 27.35 17.05
C VAL A 140 -2.93 28.52 16.34
N GLN A 141 -2.22 29.23 15.48
CA GLN A 141 -2.78 30.33 14.68
C GLN A 141 -3.98 29.87 13.83
N THR A 142 -3.88 28.68 13.21
CA THR A 142 -4.98 28.08 12.43
C THR A 142 -6.19 27.78 13.33
N SER A 143 -5.97 27.24 14.53
CA SER A 143 -7.06 26.92 15.47
C SER A 143 -7.77 28.18 15.96
N LEU A 144 -7.00 29.20 16.37
CA LEU A 144 -7.50 30.51 16.82
C LEU A 144 -8.19 31.29 15.71
N LEU A 145 -7.75 31.13 14.45
CA LEU A 145 -8.45 31.70 13.29
C LEU A 145 -9.91 31.25 13.25
N GLU A 146 -10.24 30.06 13.77
CA GLU A 146 -11.61 29.51 13.81
C GLU A 146 -12.38 29.81 15.11
N ALA A 147 -11.88 30.72 15.95
CA ALA A 147 -12.48 31.06 17.22
C ALA A 147 -13.93 31.56 17.13
N ARG A 148 -14.72 31.18 18.12
CA ARG A 148 -16.12 31.55 18.30
C ARG A 148 -16.44 31.68 19.78
N LEU A 149 -16.99 32.82 20.18
CA LEU A 149 -17.48 33.04 21.54
C LEU A 149 -18.61 32.05 21.90
N LEU A 150 -18.43 31.35 23.01
CA LEU A 150 -19.48 30.53 23.64
C LEU A 150 -20.20 31.31 24.74
N GLY A 151 -19.46 32.04 25.57
CA GLY A 151 -20.00 32.86 26.67
C GLY A 151 -18.89 33.66 27.36
N GLY A 152 -19.28 34.47 28.35
CA GLY A 152 -18.38 35.38 29.05
C GLY A 152 -18.27 36.76 28.37
N ASN A 153 -17.15 37.44 28.57
CA ASN A 153 -16.93 38.84 28.17
C ASN A 153 -16.83 39.00 26.64
N SER A 154 -17.78 39.72 26.03
CA SER A 154 -17.79 40.01 24.59
C SER A 154 -16.68 40.99 24.19
N ASP A 155 -16.43 42.01 25.00
CA ASP A 155 -15.45 43.07 24.70
C ASP A 155 -14.03 42.50 24.71
N LEU A 156 -13.76 41.55 25.61
CA LEU A 156 -12.51 40.78 25.63
C LEU A 156 -12.35 39.93 24.37
N PHE A 157 -13.44 39.32 23.89
CA PHE A 157 -13.41 38.56 22.64
C PHE A 157 -13.19 39.47 21.42
N ASP A 158 -13.79 40.66 21.39
CA ASP A 158 -13.58 41.64 20.31
C ASP A 158 -12.13 42.15 20.29
N ARG A 159 -11.53 42.41 21.46
CA ARG A 159 -10.09 42.68 21.61
C ARG A 159 -9.24 41.55 21.04
N PHE A 160 -9.57 40.31 21.39
CA PHE A 160 -8.89 39.13 20.85
C PHE A 160 -8.99 39.06 19.31
N LEU A 161 -10.18 39.28 18.74
CA LEU A 161 -10.36 39.28 17.29
C LEU A 161 -9.50 40.36 16.61
N GLN A 162 -9.46 41.57 17.18
CA GLN A 162 -8.67 42.68 16.66
C GLN A 162 -7.17 42.37 16.67
N VAL A 163 -6.67 41.80 17.78
CA VAL A 163 -5.26 41.38 17.90
C VAL A 163 -4.93 40.28 16.89
N MET A 164 -5.78 39.26 16.78
CA MET A 164 -5.58 38.17 15.83
C MET A 164 -5.61 38.63 14.37
N GLU A 165 -6.50 39.58 14.02
CA GLU A 165 -6.57 40.18 12.68
C GLU A 165 -5.32 41.01 12.37
N THR A 166 -4.83 41.79 13.35
CA THR A 166 -3.64 42.64 13.19
C THR A 166 -2.35 41.82 12.98
N MET A 167 -2.22 40.68 13.67
CA MET A 167 -1.04 39.81 13.53
C MET A 167 -1.06 38.92 12.29
N LEU A 168 -2.22 38.79 11.62
CA LEU A 168 -2.35 37.87 10.52
C LEU A 168 -1.67 38.42 9.27
N ALA A 169 -0.50 37.86 8.94
CA ALA A 169 0.25 38.18 7.73
C ALA A 169 -0.09 37.15 6.62
N PRO A 170 -0.94 37.48 5.61
CA PRO A 170 -1.45 36.49 4.66
C PRO A 170 -0.35 35.76 3.86
N ARG A 171 0.73 36.48 3.50
CA ARG A 171 1.89 35.92 2.81
C ARG A 171 2.60 34.85 3.65
N LYS A 172 2.95 35.19 4.90
CA LYS A 172 3.59 34.23 5.82
C LYS A 172 2.66 33.04 6.10
N PHE A 173 1.39 33.32 6.38
CA PHE A 173 0.39 32.28 6.63
C PHE A 173 0.29 31.30 5.45
N PHE A 174 0.23 31.80 4.21
CA PHE A 174 0.20 30.97 3.02
C PHE A 174 1.41 30.02 2.94
N VAL A 175 2.63 30.55 3.09
CA VAL A 175 3.88 29.77 3.00
C VAL A 175 3.89 28.68 4.08
N ASP A 176 3.60 29.04 5.32
CA ASP A 176 3.59 28.10 6.45
C ASP A 176 2.55 26.98 6.23
N LYS A 177 1.34 27.32 5.77
CA LYS A 177 0.30 26.33 5.46
C LYS A 177 0.64 25.44 4.26
N GLN A 178 1.37 25.95 3.27
CA GLN A 178 1.85 25.14 2.16
C GLN A 178 2.90 24.13 2.62
N LEU A 179 3.85 24.55 3.46
CA LEU A 179 4.86 23.68 4.07
C LEU A 179 4.21 22.62 4.96
N GLU A 180 3.25 23.00 5.80
CA GLU A 180 2.49 22.07 6.65
C GLU A 180 1.77 21.01 5.80
N GLN A 181 1.11 21.41 4.71
CA GLN A 181 0.46 20.47 3.80
C GLN A 181 1.45 19.50 3.16
N GLN A 182 2.61 19.98 2.70
CA GLN A 182 3.65 19.13 2.12
C GLN A 182 4.20 18.12 3.13
N GLN A 183 4.49 18.55 4.36
CA GLN A 183 4.95 17.66 5.42
C GLN A 183 3.88 16.62 5.78
N ARG A 184 2.62 17.02 5.87
CA ARG A 184 1.50 16.09 6.09
C ARG A 184 1.43 15.06 4.97
N HIS A 185 1.46 15.48 3.70
CA HIS A 185 1.39 14.55 2.55
C HIS A 185 2.56 13.55 2.56
N LYS A 186 3.80 14.00 2.87
CA LYS A 186 4.97 13.12 3.02
C LYS A 186 4.81 12.06 4.11
N ARG A 187 4.21 12.39 5.27
CA ARG A 187 3.89 11.40 6.33
C ARG A 187 2.96 10.28 5.84
N TYR A 188 2.17 10.55 4.80
CA TYR A 188 1.30 9.58 4.13
C TYR A 188 1.87 9.06 2.79
N GLN A 189 3.17 9.23 2.53
CA GLN A 189 3.89 8.81 1.31
C GLN A 189 3.39 9.46 0.01
N ASP A 190 2.82 10.67 0.08
CA ASP A 190 2.29 11.44 -1.06
C ASP A 190 1.25 10.69 -1.93
N ALA A 191 0.72 9.57 -1.44
CA ALA A 191 -0.16 8.67 -2.17
C ALA A 191 -1.61 8.75 -1.63
N PRO A 192 -2.55 9.37 -2.37
CA PRO A 192 -3.97 9.35 -2.00
C PRO A 192 -4.62 7.96 -2.17
N TYR A 193 -3.96 7.04 -2.89
CA TYR A 193 -4.54 5.76 -3.35
C TYR A 193 -4.09 4.53 -2.54
N LYS A 194 -3.76 4.70 -1.25
CA LYS A 194 -3.52 3.57 -0.34
C LYS A 194 -4.79 2.78 -0.09
N LEU A 195 -4.70 1.47 0.14
CA LEU A 195 -5.87 0.62 0.43
C LEU A 195 -6.58 0.93 1.76
N GLU A 196 -5.88 1.47 2.76
CA GLU A 196 -6.44 1.93 4.05
C GLU A 196 -6.14 3.43 4.31
N PRO A 197 -6.70 4.35 3.52
CA PRO A 197 -6.35 5.77 3.55
C PRO A 197 -6.99 6.50 4.75
N ASN A 198 -6.42 7.66 5.13
CA ASN A 198 -6.99 8.53 6.15
C ASN A 198 -7.88 9.61 5.49
N ILE A 199 -9.18 9.61 5.80
CA ILE A 199 -10.17 10.52 5.20
C ILE A 199 -9.88 11.99 5.51
N LYS A 200 -9.23 12.26 6.66
CA LYS A 200 -8.93 13.60 7.13
C LYS A 200 -7.59 14.10 6.59
N GLU A 201 -6.53 13.33 6.81
CA GLU A 201 -5.14 13.82 6.69
C GLU A 201 -4.40 13.37 5.42
N SER A 202 -4.82 12.31 4.73
CA SER A 202 -4.17 11.90 3.47
C SER A 202 -4.38 12.94 2.35
N PRO A 203 -3.54 12.97 1.30
CA PRO A 203 -3.78 13.83 0.14
C PRO A 203 -5.19 13.60 -0.44
N GLY A 204 -5.89 14.67 -0.80
CA GLY A 204 -7.31 14.58 -1.20
C GLY A 204 -8.31 14.42 -0.04
N GLY A 205 -7.84 14.45 1.22
CA GLY A 205 -8.68 14.38 2.41
C GLY A 205 -9.34 15.71 2.80
N LEU A 206 -10.12 15.70 3.88
CA LEU A 206 -10.82 16.89 4.39
C LEU A 206 -9.87 18.05 4.74
N ARG A 207 -8.64 17.74 5.19
CA ARG A 207 -7.65 18.76 5.57
C ARG A 207 -7.17 19.58 4.38
N ASP A 208 -7.10 19.01 3.16
CA ASP A 208 -6.76 19.75 1.94
C ASP A 208 -7.80 20.84 1.67
N LEU A 209 -9.09 20.50 1.80
CA LEU A 209 -10.19 21.45 1.63
C LEU A 209 -10.20 22.53 2.71
N GLN A 210 -9.94 22.14 3.96
CA GLN A 210 -9.84 23.07 5.09
C GLN A 210 -8.68 24.04 4.89
N ASN A 211 -7.53 23.55 4.41
CA ASN A 211 -6.34 24.37 4.17
C ASN A 211 -6.63 25.52 3.19
N VAL A 212 -7.32 25.23 2.09
CA VAL A 212 -7.76 26.26 1.13
C VAL A 212 -8.66 27.31 1.80
N LEU A 213 -9.63 26.88 2.61
CA LEU A 213 -10.53 27.81 3.30
C LEU A 213 -9.82 28.62 4.39
N TRP A 214 -8.82 28.06 5.07
CA TRP A 214 -8.01 28.80 6.06
C TRP A 214 -7.16 29.87 5.39
N ILE A 215 -6.47 29.53 4.31
CA ILE A 215 -5.69 30.49 3.53
C ILE A 215 -6.59 31.59 2.97
N SER A 216 -7.71 31.21 2.35
CA SER A 216 -8.71 32.15 1.86
C SER A 216 -9.23 33.07 2.96
N ARG A 217 -9.52 32.52 4.14
CA ARG A 217 -9.99 33.30 5.29
C ARG A 217 -8.92 34.25 5.79
N ALA A 218 -7.67 33.79 5.88
CA ALA A 218 -6.56 34.59 6.37
C ALA A 218 -6.20 35.75 5.42
N ALA A 219 -6.40 35.57 4.12
CA ALA A 219 -6.24 36.62 3.12
C ALA A 219 -7.50 37.50 2.93
N GLY A 220 -8.57 37.29 3.70
CA GLY A 220 -9.79 38.08 3.59
C GLY A 220 -10.65 37.77 2.35
N PHE A 221 -10.38 36.67 1.64
CA PHE A 221 -11.13 36.29 0.43
C PHE A 221 -12.44 35.55 0.70
N GLY A 222 -12.59 35.01 1.91
CA GLY A 222 -13.85 34.39 2.35
C GLY A 222 -13.62 33.10 3.14
N LYS A 223 -14.68 32.65 3.79
CA LYS A 223 -14.69 31.50 4.72
C LYS A 223 -15.43 30.29 4.15
N THR A 224 -16.09 30.46 2.99
CA THR A 224 -16.92 29.42 2.37
C THR A 224 -16.70 29.33 0.86
N TRP A 225 -17.00 28.16 0.28
CA TRP A 225 -16.97 27.98 -1.18
C TRP A 225 -17.92 28.94 -1.93
N SER A 226 -19.02 29.32 -1.29
CA SER A 226 -19.97 30.30 -1.84
C SER A 226 -19.36 31.71 -1.90
N GLU A 227 -18.65 32.12 -0.86
CA GLU A 227 -17.94 33.41 -0.84
C GLU A 227 -16.82 33.45 -1.87
N LEU A 228 -15.99 32.40 -1.95
CA LEU A 228 -14.96 32.27 -2.97
C LEU A 228 -15.55 32.33 -4.40
N ALA A 229 -16.73 31.73 -4.60
CA ALA A 229 -17.42 31.82 -5.88
C ALA A 229 -17.97 33.22 -6.18
N LYS A 230 -18.48 33.91 -5.17
CA LYS A 230 -18.94 35.31 -5.30
C LYS A 230 -17.79 36.26 -5.62
N LYS A 231 -16.60 36.01 -5.07
CA LYS A 231 -15.38 36.78 -5.34
C LYS A 231 -14.62 36.36 -6.60
N GLY A 232 -15.12 35.38 -7.37
CA GLY A 232 -14.52 34.99 -8.65
C GLY A 232 -13.35 33.99 -8.59
N PHE A 233 -12.91 33.56 -7.41
CA PHE A 233 -11.82 32.58 -7.29
C PHE A 233 -12.19 31.21 -7.89
N ILE A 234 -13.46 30.84 -7.85
CA ILE A 234 -14.02 29.61 -8.45
C ILE A 234 -15.38 29.88 -9.08
N ILE A 235 -15.77 29.07 -10.06
CA ILE A 235 -17.14 29.17 -10.59
C ILE A 235 -18.13 28.40 -9.71
N ARG A 236 -19.43 28.74 -9.80
CA ARG A 236 -20.50 28.08 -9.03
C ARG A 236 -20.52 26.55 -9.21
N ARG A 237 -20.20 26.05 -10.41
CA ARG A 237 -20.14 24.62 -10.69
C ARG A 237 -19.01 23.93 -9.91
N GLU A 238 -17.85 24.55 -9.83
CA GLU A 238 -16.70 24.07 -9.05
C GLU A 238 -17.06 24.09 -7.56
N ALA A 239 -17.60 25.19 -7.04
CA ALA A 239 -18.05 25.28 -5.64
C ALA A 239 -19.03 24.16 -5.26
N ARG A 240 -20.01 23.85 -6.12
CA ARG A 240 -20.94 22.73 -5.91
C ARG A 240 -20.26 21.37 -5.94
N LEU A 241 -19.31 21.16 -6.85
CA LEU A 241 -18.56 19.91 -6.92
C LEU A 241 -17.74 19.71 -5.64
N ILE A 242 -17.02 20.74 -5.20
CA ILE A 242 -16.20 20.71 -3.97
C ILE A 242 -17.07 20.40 -2.76
N GLN A 243 -18.18 21.13 -2.62
CA GLN A 243 -19.13 20.92 -1.53
C GLN A 243 -19.66 19.48 -1.51
N ARG A 244 -19.97 18.91 -2.68
CA ARG A 244 -20.41 17.51 -2.79
C ARG A 244 -19.33 16.52 -2.34
N GLN A 245 -18.07 16.72 -2.74
CA GLN A 245 -16.99 15.81 -2.33
C GLN A 245 -16.67 15.96 -0.84
N GLN A 246 -16.72 17.19 -0.32
CA GLN A 246 -16.61 17.44 1.12
C GLN A 246 -17.69 16.68 1.88
N THR A 247 -18.95 16.75 1.44
CA THR A 247 -20.06 16.01 2.06
C THR A 247 -19.82 14.51 2.04
N VAL A 248 -19.36 13.94 0.92
CA VAL A 248 -19.01 12.50 0.85
C VAL A 248 -17.97 12.13 1.89
N LEU A 249 -16.88 12.89 2.00
CA LEU A 249 -15.82 12.61 2.97
C LEU A 249 -16.30 12.81 4.42
N GLN A 250 -17.12 13.83 4.68
CA GLN A 250 -17.72 14.06 5.99
C GLN A 250 -18.65 12.91 6.40
N ASP A 251 -19.54 12.46 5.51
CA ASP A 251 -20.48 11.37 5.78
C ASP A 251 -19.74 10.05 6.04
N LEU A 252 -18.69 9.74 5.28
CA LEU A 252 -17.85 8.56 5.53
C LEU A 252 -17.18 8.63 6.89
N ARG A 253 -16.60 9.78 7.25
CA ARG A 253 -15.95 9.99 8.55
C ARG A 253 -16.94 9.88 9.71
N ILE A 254 -18.15 10.43 9.58
CA ILE A 254 -19.23 10.28 10.57
C ILE A 254 -19.57 8.81 10.80
N ARG A 255 -19.72 8.03 9.73
CA ARG A 255 -20.05 6.60 9.81
C ARG A 255 -18.92 5.77 10.40
N LEU A 256 -17.67 6.07 10.03
CA LEU A 256 -16.49 5.43 10.65
C LEU A 256 -16.46 5.63 12.16
N HIS A 257 -16.74 6.86 12.60
CA HIS A 257 -16.84 7.19 14.01
C HIS A 257 -17.92 6.35 14.72
N TYR A 258 -19.12 6.24 14.16
CA TYR A 258 -20.19 5.42 14.75
C TYR A 258 -19.90 3.91 14.70
N LEU A 259 -19.39 3.38 13.58
CA LEU A 259 -19.02 1.97 13.44
C LEU A 259 -17.85 1.58 14.36
N GLY A 260 -16.87 2.48 14.52
CA GLY A 260 -15.71 2.24 15.37
C GLY A 260 -15.97 2.46 16.86
N GLY A 261 -17.02 3.20 17.23
CA GLY A 261 -17.29 3.60 18.62
C GLY A 261 -16.21 4.50 19.23
N ARG A 262 -15.35 5.09 18.40
CA ARG A 262 -14.20 5.92 18.78
C ARG A 262 -13.81 6.85 17.65
N ARG A 263 -12.83 7.73 17.89
CA ARG A 263 -12.17 8.49 16.83
C ARG A 263 -11.45 7.52 15.89
N GLU A 264 -11.99 7.33 14.70
CA GLU A 264 -11.36 6.56 13.62
C GLU A 264 -11.52 7.31 12.31
N ASP A 265 -10.37 7.68 11.72
CA ASP A 265 -10.29 8.48 10.51
C ASP A 265 -9.76 7.66 9.32
N ARG A 266 -9.39 6.38 9.53
CA ARG A 266 -8.86 5.49 8.50
C ARG A 266 -9.93 4.55 7.96
N LEU A 267 -9.99 4.39 6.65
CA LEU A 267 -10.81 3.40 5.96
C LEU A 267 -10.15 2.02 6.04
N LEU A 268 -10.00 1.50 7.26
CA LEU A 268 -9.45 0.17 7.51
C LEU A 268 -10.34 -0.89 6.87
N PHE A 269 -9.77 -2.03 6.47
CA PHE A 269 -10.51 -3.13 5.86
C PHE A 269 -11.70 -3.60 6.72
N ASP A 270 -11.54 -3.53 8.04
CA ASP A 270 -12.60 -3.78 9.06
C ASP A 270 -13.89 -3.01 8.82
N TYR A 271 -13.81 -1.81 8.25
CA TYR A 271 -14.95 -0.91 8.08
C TYR A 271 -15.44 -0.81 6.64
N GLN A 272 -14.68 -1.25 5.64
CA GLN A 272 -15.02 -1.02 4.24
C GLN A 272 -16.32 -1.72 3.82
N ASN A 273 -16.50 -3.00 4.17
CA ASN A 273 -17.73 -3.73 3.88
C ASN A 273 -18.92 -3.23 4.71
N PRO A 274 -18.82 -3.08 6.05
CA PRO A 274 -19.90 -2.50 6.85
C PRO A 274 -20.35 -1.11 6.37
N LEU A 275 -19.42 -0.24 5.98
CA LEU A 275 -19.74 1.07 5.41
C LEU A 275 -20.45 0.95 4.06
N ALA A 276 -20.03 0.02 3.21
CA ALA A 276 -20.64 -0.20 1.91
C ALA A 276 -22.10 -0.68 2.07
N GLU A 277 -22.34 -1.61 2.99
CA GLU A 277 -23.66 -2.10 3.36
C GLU A 277 -24.54 -0.98 3.92
N GLU A 278 -24.03 -0.18 4.86
CA GLU A 278 -24.77 0.95 5.45
C GLU A 278 -25.15 2.01 4.40
N LEU A 279 -24.33 2.16 3.35
CA LEU A 279 -24.58 3.04 2.22
C LEU A 279 -25.45 2.41 1.12
N GLY A 280 -25.86 1.14 1.27
CA GLY A 280 -26.66 0.41 0.29
C GLY A 280 -25.93 0.12 -1.02
N ILE A 281 -24.61 -0.03 -0.97
CA ILE A 281 -23.79 -0.35 -2.14
C ILE A 281 -23.90 -1.85 -2.40
N ALA A 282 -24.66 -2.23 -3.42
CA ALA A 282 -24.77 -3.62 -3.85
C ALA A 282 -23.48 -4.13 -4.51
N ALA A 283 -23.16 -5.41 -4.30
CA ALA A 283 -22.07 -6.08 -5.00
C ALA A 283 -22.33 -6.09 -6.51
N LYS A 284 -21.26 -5.99 -7.31
CA LYS A 284 -21.30 -6.18 -8.76
C LYS A 284 -20.20 -7.16 -9.15
N PRO A 285 -20.43 -8.48 -9.05
CA PRO A 285 -19.43 -9.49 -9.35
C PRO A 285 -18.69 -9.19 -10.67
N PRO A 286 -17.35 -9.32 -10.71
CA PRO A 286 -16.49 -9.87 -9.65
C PRO A 286 -16.19 -8.90 -8.49
N ARG A 287 -16.69 -7.67 -8.50
CA ARG A 287 -16.37 -6.63 -7.52
C ARG A 287 -17.22 -6.69 -6.25
N ARG A 288 -16.55 -6.58 -5.10
CA ARG A 288 -17.18 -6.56 -3.76
C ARG A 288 -17.75 -5.17 -3.41
N PRO A 289 -18.71 -5.07 -2.48
CA PRO A 289 -19.25 -3.79 -2.00
C PRO A 289 -18.18 -2.82 -1.48
N GLY A 290 -17.24 -3.30 -0.67
CA GLY A 290 -16.14 -2.50 -0.14
C GLY A 290 -15.27 -1.87 -1.25
N GLU A 291 -15.02 -2.58 -2.34
CA GLU A 291 -14.24 -2.03 -3.47
C GLU A 291 -14.98 -0.90 -4.19
N MET A 292 -16.30 -1.04 -4.32
CA MET A 292 -17.14 0.00 -4.92
C MET A 292 -17.20 1.26 -4.04
N LEU A 293 -17.25 1.08 -2.72
CA LEU A 293 -17.13 2.17 -1.75
C LEU A 293 -15.77 2.88 -1.91
N MET A 294 -14.69 2.11 -1.93
CA MET A 294 -13.35 2.66 -2.03
C MET A 294 -13.11 3.35 -3.38
N GLN A 295 -13.63 2.81 -4.48
CA GLN A 295 -13.60 3.52 -5.77
C GLN A 295 -14.34 4.87 -5.72
N ARG A 296 -15.45 4.97 -4.97
CA ARG A 296 -16.14 6.24 -4.73
C ARG A 296 -15.27 7.19 -3.87
N TYR A 297 -14.62 6.68 -2.82
CA TYR A 297 -13.66 7.46 -2.03
C TYR A 297 -12.51 8.00 -2.89
N TYR A 298 -11.84 7.16 -3.68
CA TYR A 298 -10.70 7.59 -4.51
C TYR A 298 -11.07 8.64 -5.56
N ARG A 299 -12.28 8.54 -6.14
CA ARG A 299 -12.81 9.58 -7.04
C ARG A 299 -13.06 10.90 -6.32
N ALA A 300 -13.55 10.85 -5.09
CA ALA A 300 -13.72 12.03 -4.24
C ALA A 300 -12.36 12.64 -3.89
N ALA A 301 -11.42 11.83 -3.38
CA ALA A 301 -10.07 12.25 -3.01
C ALA A 301 -9.34 12.90 -4.20
N ARG A 302 -9.42 12.28 -5.38
CA ARG A 302 -8.87 12.84 -6.62
C ARG A 302 -9.46 14.21 -6.96
N SER A 303 -10.79 14.34 -6.85
CA SER A 303 -11.48 15.61 -7.13
C SER A 303 -11.04 16.69 -6.14
N VAL A 304 -10.85 16.33 -4.87
CA VAL A 304 -10.29 17.23 -3.85
C VAL A 304 -8.86 17.63 -4.21
N THR A 305 -7.99 16.69 -4.60
CA THR A 305 -6.61 17.01 -5.01
C THR A 305 -6.57 17.96 -6.21
N GLN A 306 -7.40 17.76 -7.23
CA GLN A 306 -7.51 18.64 -8.40
C GLN A 306 -7.86 20.07 -7.98
N VAL A 307 -8.92 20.20 -7.18
CA VAL A 307 -9.43 21.48 -6.68
C VAL A 307 -8.39 22.15 -5.80
N ASN A 308 -7.83 21.43 -4.83
CA ASN A 308 -6.83 21.93 -3.90
C ASN A 308 -5.64 22.52 -4.66
N THR A 309 -5.14 21.80 -5.67
CA THR A 309 -4.03 22.28 -6.51
C THR A 309 -4.40 23.58 -7.24
N ILE A 310 -5.54 23.61 -7.93
CA ILE A 310 -5.98 24.79 -8.69
C ILE A 310 -6.20 25.98 -7.76
N LEU A 311 -6.88 25.78 -6.63
CA LEU A 311 -7.21 26.84 -5.69
C LEU A 311 -6.00 27.39 -4.96
N LEU A 312 -5.05 26.54 -4.55
CA LEU A 312 -3.81 27.03 -3.94
C LEU A 312 -2.98 27.85 -4.93
N LEU A 313 -2.91 27.46 -6.20
CA LEU A 313 -2.25 28.28 -7.23
C LEU A 313 -3.00 29.59 -7.50
N THR A 314 -4.34 29.57 -7.46
CA THR A 314 -5.16 30.79 -7.62
C THR A 314 -4.93 31.75 -6.45
N LEU A 315 -4.96 31.23 -5.21
CA LEU A 315 -4.71 32.01 -3.99
C LEU A 315 -3.26 32.52 -3.93
N HIS A 316 -2.29 31.73 -4.38
CA HIS A 316 -0.90 32.17 -4.48
C HIS A 316 -0.77 33.37 -5.40
N ALA A 317 -1.34 33.30 -6.61
CA ALA A 317 -1.26 34.39 -7.59
C ALA A 317 -1.87 35.71 -7.05
N GLU A 318 -2.90 35.63 -6.22
CA GLU A 318 -3.53 36.79 -5.60
C GLU A 318 -2.74 37.34 -4.39
N ILE A 319 -2.15 36.46 -3.56
CA ILE A 319 -1.41 36.85 -2.34
C ILE A 319 0.02 37.33 -2.67
N PHE A 320 0.58 36.78 -3.74
CA PHE A 320 1.91 37.09 -4.27
C PHE A 320 1.76 37.54 -5.74
N PRO A 321 1.18 38.72 -5.99
CA PRO A 321 1.13 39.27 -7.33
C PRO A 321 2.57 39.49 -7.81
N ASP A 322 2.92 38.86 -8.91
CA ASP A 322 4.22 39.02 -9.57
C ASP A 322 4.04 40.02 -10.71
N GLU A 323 4.17 41.31 -10.37
CA GLU A 323 4.06 42.42 -11.33
C GLU A 323 5.25 42.45 -12.30
N GLU A 324 6.38 41.89 -11.90
CA GLU A 324 7.61 41.80 -12.70
C GLU A 324 7.72 40.48 -13.48
N ALA A 325 6.69 39.62 -13.43
CA ALA A 325 6.66 38.35 -14.14
C ALA A 325 6.84 38.56 -15.65
N VAL A 326 8.07 38.33 -16.13
CA VAL A 326 8.38 38.38 -17.55
C VAL A 326 7.51 37.36 -18.29
N THR A 327 6.73 37.85 -19.25
CA THR A 327 5.98 37.01 -20.17
C THR A 327 6.82 36.78 -21.42
N THR A 328 6.98 35.52 -21.79
CA THR A 328 7.69 35.13 -23.03
C THR A 328 6.78 34.21 -23.82
N ILE A 329 6.39 34.65 -25.01
CA ILE A 329 5.55 33.85 -25.91
C ILE A 329 6.36 32.63 -26.35
N ILE A 330 5.81 31.43 -26.15
CA ILE A 330 6.41 30.18 -26.63
C ILE A 330 5.89 29.90 -28.04
N ASN A 331 4.57 30.03 -28.23
CA ASN A 331 3.89 29.94 -29.52
C ASN A 331 2.53 30.65 -29.47
N GLU A 332 1.72 30.56 -30.54
CA GLU A 332 0.39 31.19 -30.63
C GLU A 332 -0.58 30.79 -29.52
N ARG A 333 -0.35 29.66 -28.84
CA ARG A 333 -1.28 29.06 -27.86
C ARG A 333 -0.79 29.17 -26.42
N PHE A 334 0.53 29.22 -26.22
CA PHE A 334 1.16 29.19 -24.90
C PHE A 334 2.23 30.25 -24.74
N GLN A 335 2.30 30.78 -23.52
CA GLN A 335 3.35 31.66 -23.04
C GLN A 335 3.93 31.13 -21.74
N LYS A 336 5.17 31.50 -21.47
CA LYS A 336 5.79 31.38 -20.16
C LYS A 336 5.49 32.66 -19.40
N ARG A 337 4.94 32.54 -18.19
CA ARG A 337 4.78 33.65 -17.24
C ARG A 337 5.50 33.29 -15.95
N GLY A 338 6.59 34.00 -15.64
CA GLY A 338 7.51 33.58 -14.59
C GLY A 338 8.12 32.21 -14.92
N ASP A 339 7.83 31.19 -14.12
CA ASP A 339 8.26 29.80 -14.35
C ASP A 339 7.11 28.84 -14.69
N LEU A 340 5.94 29.38 -15.08
CA LEU A 340 4.72 28.61 -15.36
C LEU A 340 4.31 28.68 -16.84
N LEU A 341 3.82 27.56 -17.36
CA LEU A 341 3.16 27.50 -18.67
C LEU A 341 1.72 28.03 -18.56
N GLU A 342 1.43 29.08 -19.31
CA GLU A 342 0.14 29.75 -19.35
C GLU A 342 -0.46 29.69 -20.77
N ILE A 343 -1.76 29.47 -20.87
CA ILE A 343 -2.51 29.61 -22.13
C ILE A 343 -2.65 31.09 -22.49
N CYS A 344 -2.47 31.43 -23.77
CA CYS A 344 -2.65 32.82 -24.23
C CYS A 344 -4.12 33.24 -24.23
N GLU A 345 -5.03 32.30 -24.49
CA GLU A 345 -6.48 32.52 -24.53
C GLU A 345 -7.21 31.44 -23.72
N GLU A 346 -8.23 31.82 -22.93
CA GLU A 346 -8.92 30.89 -22.00
C GLU A 346 -9.65 29.73 -22.70
N ASP A 347 -10.08 29.95 -23.94
CA ASP A 347 -10.87 29.01 -24.74
C ASP A 347 -10.03 28.10 -25.65
N ILE A 348 -8.69 28.18 -25.57
CA ILE A 348 -7.80 27.53 -26.54
C ILE A 348 -8.01 26.02 -26.63
N PHE A 349 -8.30 25.35 -25.51
CA PHE A 349 -8.59 23.91 -25.51
C PHE A 349 -9.96 23.56 -26.09
N GLU A 350 -10.89 24.51 -26.13
CA GLU A 350 -12.20 24.32 -26.77
C GLU A 350 -12.07 24.46 -28.29
N ARG A 351 -11.30 25.45 -28.76
CA ARG A 351 -11.02 25.67 -30.18
C ARG A 351 -10.07 24.62 -30.77
N ASP A 352 -8.97 24.33 -30.07
CA ASP A 352 -8.01 23.29 -30.41
C ASP A 352 -7.76 22.34 -29.22
N PRO A 353 -8.58 21.28 -29.07
CA PRO A 353 -8.38 20.28 -28.03
C PRO A 353 -6.99 19.63 -28.04
N GLY A 354 -6.30 19.61 -29.19
CA GLY A 354 -4.95 19.06 -29.32
C GLY A 354 -3.93 19.78 -28.43
N ALA A 355 -4.18 21.07 -28.14
CA ALA A 355 -3.35 21.86 -27.24
C ALA A 355 -3.27 21.25 -25.82
N ILE A 356 -4.21 20.40 -25.40
CA ILE A 356 -4.12 19.67 -24.13
C ILE A 356 -2.85 18.81 -24.08
N LEU A 357 -2.59 18.02 -25.13
CA LEU A 357 -1.38 17.20 -25.24
C LEU A 357 -0.15 18.07 -25.50
N GLU A 358 -0.30 19.18 -26.24
CA GLU A 358 0.80 20.12 -26.46
C GLU A 358 1.29 20.72 -25.15
N SER A 359 0.38 21.07 -24.23
CA SER A 359 0.76 21.57 -22.90
C SER A 359 1.59 20.56 -22.11
N VAL A 360 1.37 19.26 -22.34
CA VAL A 360 2.17 18.17 -21.75
C VAL A 360 3.56 18.15 -22.36
N LEU A 361 3.61 18.16 -23.68
CA LEU A 361 4.86 18.13 -24.42
C LEU A 361 5.74 19.35 -24.13
N LEU A 362 5.17 20.56 -24.11
CA LEU A 362 5.89 21.80 -23.83
C LEU A 362 6.55 21.78 -22.44
N LEU A 363 5.89 21.23 -21.42
CA LEU A 363 6.48 21.10 -20.08
C LEU A 363 7.66 20.10 -20.04
N GLN A 364 7.66 19.10 -20.92
CA GLN A 364 8.78 18.16 -21.05
C GLN A 364 9.93 18.74 -21.87
N GLN A 365 9.65 19.65 -22.80
CA GLN A 365 10.63 20.28 -23.69
C GLN A 365 11.28 21.55 -23.10
N ASN A 366 10.65 22.22 -22.12
CA ASN A 366 11.16 23.47 -21.52
C ASN A 366 11.52 23.25 -20.02
N PRO A 367 12.82 23.07 -19.65
CA PRO A 367 13.23 22.70 -18.29
C PRO A 367 13.09 23.79 -17.24
N ASP A 368 13.09 25.02 -17.70
CA ASP A 368 12.86 26.23 -16.94
C ASP A 368 11.40 26.37 -16.47
N LEU A 369 10.46 25.63 -17.07
CA LEU A 369 9.07 25.58 -16.62
C LEU A 369 8.89 24.61 -15.44
N LYS A 370 8.47 25.12 -14.29
CA LYS A 370 8.21 24.32 -13.08
C LYS A 370 6.81 23.72 -13.05
N GLY A 371 5.87 24.25 -13.83
CA GLY A 371 4.49 23.77 -13.86
C GLY A 371 3.59 24.51 -14.84
N ARG A 372 2.29 24.38 -14.63
CA ARG A 372 1.25 25.09 -15.39
C ARG A 372 0.59 26.13 -14.49
N SER A 373 0.19 27.26 -15.04
CA SER A 373 -0.58 28.27 -14.30
C SER A 373 -1.94 27.72 -13.86
N PHE A 374 -2.58 28.38 -12.88
CA PHE A 374 -3.92 27.98 -12.44
C PHE A 374 -4.95 28.07 -13.58
N ALA A 375 -4.81 29.05 -14.47
CA ALA A 375 -5.66 29.23 -15.64
C ALA A 375 -5.55 28.03 -16.59
N THR A 376 -4.32 27.65 -16.96
CA THR A 376 -4.06 26.47 -17.80
C THR A 376 -4.63 25.19 -17.17
N LEU A 377 -4.35 24.92 -15.89
CA LEU A 377 -4.84 23.71 -15.23
C LEU A 377 -6.37 23.66 -15.15
N ARG A 378 -7.02 24.80 -14.87
CA ARG A 378 -8.47 24.90 -14.79
C ARG A 378 -9.13 24.72 -16.16
N ALA A 379 -8.60 25.37 -17.20
CA ALA A 379 -9.08 25.19 -18.57
C ALA A 379 -8.89 23.75 -19.05
N MET A 380 -7.74 23.15 -18.75
CA MET A 380 -7.43 21.74 -19.07
C MET A 380 -8.39 20.77 -18.37
N TRP A 381 -8.70 20.99 -17.09
CA TRP A 381 -9.65 20.18 -16.33
C TRP A 381 -11.07 20.26 -16.92
N ARG A 382 -11.53 21.46 -17.28
CA ARG A 382 -12.84 21.69 -17.90
C ARG A 382 -12.96 21.06 -19.29
N SER A 383 -11.85 21.05 -20.03
CA SER A 383 -11.76 20.58 -21.42
C SER A 383 -11.52 19.08 -21.53
N ALA A 384 -11.22 18.38 -20.44
CA ALA A 384 -11.05 16.93 -20.45
C ALA A 384 -12.17 16.16 -21.18
N PRO A 385 -13.48 16.51 -21.06
CA PRO A 385 -14.55 15.88 -21.83
C PRO A 385 -14.43 15.97 -23.37
N LEU A 386 -13.67 16.92 -23.90
CA LEU A 386 -13.41 17.08 -25.34
C LEU A 386 -12.53 15.95 -25.93
N ILE A 387 -11.91 15.13 -25.07
CA ILE A 387 -11.17 13.92 -25.46
C ILE A 387 -12.17 12.80 -25.82
N THR A 388 -12.79 12.95 -26.99
CA THR A 388 -13.80 12.06 -27.55
C THR A 388 -13.17 10.95 -28.41
N ALA A 389 -14.00 10.14 -29.09
CA ALA A 389 -13.51 9.14 -30.03
C ALA A 389 -12.84 9.76 -31.27
N SER A 390 -13.32 10.91 -31.76
CA SER A 390 -12.66 11.63 -32.86
C SER A 390 -11.30 12.15 -32.43
N PHE A 391 -11.20 12.75 -31.23
CA PHE A 391 -9.92 13.20 -30.65
C PHE A 391 -8.85 12.10 -30.66
N ARG A 392 -9.23 10.88 -30.25
CA ARG A 392 -8.30 9.73 -30.16
C ARG A 392 -7.90 9.14 -31.51
N ARG A 393 -8.66 9.41 -32.58
CA ARG A 393 -8.40 8.92 -33.95
C ARG A 393 -7.60 9.90 -34.79
N GLU A 394 -7.52 11.16 -34.34
CA GLU A 394 -6.81 12.23 -35.03
C GLU A 394 -5.29 11.94 -35.09
N PRO A 395 -4.69 11.78 -36.30
CA PRO A 395 -3.28 11.46 -36.45
C PRO A 395 -2.33 12.42 -35.72
N ARG A 396 -2.62 13.73 -35.72
CA ARG A 396 -1.80 14.73 -35.00
C ARG A 396 -1.71 14.41 -33.51
N HIS A 397 -2.83 14.06 -32.88
CA HIS A 397 -2.87 13.76 -31.44
C HIS A 397 -2.19 12.43 -31.11
N CYS A 398 -2.34 11.43 -31.98
CA CYS A 398 -1.62 10.16 -31.85
C CYS A 398 -0.10 10.37 -31.90
N ALA A 399 0.38 11.15 -32.86
CA ALA A 399 1.80 11.48 -32.99
C ALA A 399 2.32 12.23 -31.75
N MET A 400 1.58 13.24 -31.27
CA MET A 400 1.95 13.99 -30.07
C MET A 400 1.99 13.12 -28.80
N PHE A 401 1.05 12.18 -28.64
CA PHE A 401 1.08 11.28 -27.49
C PHE A 401 2.32 10.37 -27.52
N MET A 402 2.68 9.84 -28.69
CA MET A 402 3.92 9.07 -28.83
C MET A 402 5.16 9.92 -28.57
N GLU A 403 5.15 11.19 -29.01
CA GLU A 403 6.23 12.13 -28.73
C GLU A 403 6.39 12.40 -27.22
N ILE A 404 5.29 12.53 -26.48
CA ILE A 404 5.28 12.65 -25.00
C ILE A 404 6.00 11.46 -24.34
N LEU A 405 5.79 10.23 -24.84
CA LEU A 405 6.43 9.02 -24.32
C LEU A 405 7.94 8.95 -24.62
N ARG A 406 8.38 9.59 -25.70
CA ARG A 406 9.79 9.63 -26.13
C ARG A 406 10.61 10.72 -25.44
N GLN A 407 9.96 11.67 -24.76
CA GLN A 407 10.67 12.75 -24.09
C GLN A 407 11.65 12.21 -23.03
N PRO A 408 12.89 12.74 -22.97
CA PRO A 408 13.92 12.25 -22.04
C PRO A 408 13.63 12.60 -20.58
N ARG A 409 12.66 13.48 -20.31
CA ARG A 409 12.31 13.94 -18.95
C ARG A 409 10.82 14.20 -18.78
N GLY A 410 10.40 14.28 -17.52
CA GLY A 410 9.05 14.68 -17.14
C GLY A 410 7.95 13.63 -17.33
N LEU A 411 8.19 12.52 -18.03
CA LEU A 411 7.13 11.54 -18.36
C LEU A 411 6.30 11.09 -17.14
N THR A 412 6.96 10.68 -16.05
CA THR A 412 6.27 10.25 -14.82
C THR A 412 5.40 11.35 -14.23
N ARG A 413 5.90 12.59 -14.20
CA ARG A 413 5.17 13.76 -13.67
C ARG A 413 3.94 14.04 -14.53
N GLU A 414 4.11 14.03 -15.85
CA GLU A 414 3.06 14.36 -16.78
C GLU A 414 1.99 13.27 -16.91
N LEU A 415 2.34 11.98 -16.91
CA LEU A 415 1.35 10.89 -16.88
C LEU A 415 0.51 10.94 -15.60
N ARG A 416 1.13 11.22 -14.45
CA ARG A 416 0.41 11.41 -13.17
C ARG A 416 -0.52 12.62 -13.21
N LEU A 417 -0.08 13.72 -13.83
CA LEU A 417 -0.90 14.91 -14.04
C LEU A 417 -2.07 14.63 -14.99
N MET A 418 -1.82 13.97 -16.12
CA MET A 418 -2.85 13.55 -17.06
C MET A 418 -3.85 12.61 -16.41
N ASN A 419 -3.40 11.64 -15.59
CA ASN A 419 -4.30 10.81 -14.81
C ASN A 419 -5.10 11.68 -13.85
N ARG A 420 -4.45 12.51 -13.02
CA ARG A 420 -5.10 13.38 -12.03
C ARG A 420 -6.20 14.23 -12.66
N TYR A 421 -5.98 14.88 -13.80
CA TYR A 421 -6.97 15.75 -14.45
C TYR A 421 -7.92 15.06 -15.44
N GLY A 422 -7.81 13.74 -15.62
CA GLY A 422 -8.77 12.94 -16.38
C GLY A 422 -8.49 12.86 -17.86
N ILE A 423 -7.33 13.35 -18.28
CA ILE A 423 -6.85 13.28 -19.65
C ILE A 423 -6.47 11.85 -19.98
N LEU A 424 -5.65 11.20 -19.14
CA LEU A 424 -5.12 9.87 -19.43
C LEU A 424 -6.24 8.83 -19.56
N GLY A 425 -7.18 8.80 -18.61
CA GLY A 425 -8.31 7.87 -18.65
C GLY A 425 -9.30 8.12 -19.80
N ARG A 426 -9.38 9.35 -20.33
CA ARG A 426 -10.20 9.64 -21.52
C ARG A 426 -9.46 9.36 -22.81
N TYR A 427 -8.14 9.54 -22.82
CA TYR A 427 -7.28 9.24 -23.96
C TYR A 427 -7.10 7.73 -24.16
N ILE A 428 -6.99 6.98 -23.06
CA ILE A 428 -6.94 5.52 -23.01
C ILE A 428 -8.17 5.03 -22.23
N PRO A 429 -9.32 4.80 -22.90
CA PRO A 429 -10.56 4.41 -22.22
C PRO A 429 -10.44 3.14 -21.36
N ALA A 430 -9.57 2.20 -21.76
CA ALA A 430 -9.26 1.01 -20.97
C ALA A 430 -8.66 1.39 -19.60
N PHE A 431 -7.68 2.30 -19.58
CA PHE A 431 -7.12 2.88 -18.36
C PHE A 431 -8.20 3.64 -17.58
N GLY A 432 -9.08 4.39 -18.26
CA GLY A 432 -10.20 5.08 -17.64
C GLY A 432 -11.12 4.19 -16.80
N ARG A 433 -11.27 2.91 -17.15
CA ARG A 433 -12.12 1.94 -16.44
C ARG A 433 -11.52 1.48 -15.10
N ILE A 434 -10.20 1.44 -15.00
CA ILE A 434 -9.47 0.95 -13.81
C ILE A 434 -9.12 2.06 -12.80
N ILE A 435 -9.45 3.32 -13.09
CA ILE A 435 -9.13 4.45 -12.20
C ILE A 435 -9.79 4.27 -10.84
N GLY A 436 -8.97 4.27 -9.79
CA GLY A 436 -9.38 4.06 -8.40
C GLY A 436 -9.92 2.65 -8.15
N GLN A 437 -9.57 1.68 -8.99
CA GLN A 437 -9.94 0.28 -8.78
C GLN A 437 -8.93 -0.36 -7.84
N MET A 438 -9.41 -0.91 -6.73
CA MET A 438 -8.55 -1.67 -5.82
C MET A 438 -8.13 -3.00 -6.45
N GLN A 439 -6.91 -3.43 -6.14
CA GLN A 439 -6.47 -4.80 -6.34
C GLN A 439 -6.52 -5.49 -4.97
N HIS A 440 -7.25 -6.61 -4.87
CA HIS A 440 -7.36 -7.41 -3.64
C HIS A 440 -6.46 -8.63 -3.66
N ASP A 441 -5.39 -8.57 -4.43
CA ASP A 441 -4.25 -9.45 -4.25
C ASP A 441 -3.45 -8.95 -3.05
N LEU A 442 -3.13 -9.85 -2.13
CA LEU A 442 -2.63 -9.55 -0.78
C LEU A 442 -1.25 -8.84 -0.73
N PHE A 443 -0.73 -8.39 -1.87
CA PHE A 443 0.58 -7.77 -2.05
C PHE A 443 0.57 -6.37 -2.68
N HIS A 444 -0.52 -5.91 -3.27
CA HIS A 444 -0.61 -4.53 -3.76
C HIS A 444 -1.05 -3.58 -2.64
N VAL A 445 -0.40 -2.42 -2.54
CA VAL A 445 -0.83 -1.34 -1.63
C VAL A 445 -1.51 -0.17 -2.36
N TYR A 446 -1.56 -0.23 -3.70
CA TYR A 446 -2.06 0.81 -4.58
C TYR A 446 -3.27 0.33 -5.40
N THR A 447 -4.09 1.27 -5.90
CA THR A 447 -5.08 0.98 -6.94
C THR A 447 -4.41 0.62 -8.26
N VAL A 448 -5.11 -0.11 -9.15
CA VAL A 448 -4.56 -0.59 -10.44
C VAL A 448 -3.91 0.54 -11.25
N ASP A 449 -4.57 1.70 -11.34
CA ASP A 449 -4.07 2.84 -12.10
C ASP A 449 -2.81 3.45 -11.50
N GLU A 450 -2.70 3.49 -10.17
CA GLU A 450 -1.52 4.00 -9.47
C GLU A 450 -0.36 3.00 -9.53
N HIS A 451 -0.65 1.70 -9.43
CA HIS A 451 0.33 0.63 -9.64
C HIS A 451 0.93 0.71 -11.06
N ILE A 452 0.11 0.80 -12.11
CA ILE A 452 0.58 0.97 -13.49
C ILE A 452 1.49 2.20 -13.62
N LEU A 453 1.11 3.34 -13.01
CA LEU A 453 1.95 4.54 -13.01
C LEU A 453 3.23 4.39 -12.18
N MET A 454 3.26 3.47 -11.21
CA MET A 454 4.46 3.08 -10.48
C MET A 454 5.39 2.21 -11.33
N VAL A 455 4.85 1.27 -12.12
CA VAL A 455 5.61 0.46 -13.06
C VAL A 455 6.30 1.34 -14.10
N VAL A 456 5.56 2.26 -14.73
CA VAL A 456 6.14 3.23 -15.69
C VAL A 456 7.17 4.14 -15.01
N ARG A 457 6.94 4.55 -13.77
CA ARG A 457 7.94 5.30 -12.98
C ARG A 457 9.22 4.49 -12.80
N ASN A 458 9.13 3.20 -12.48
CA ASN A 458 10.28 2.34 -12.25
C ASN A 458 11.10 2.15 -13.55
N LEU A 459 10.43 1.89 -14.68
CA LEU A 459 11.08 1.85 -16.00
C LEU A 459 11.83 3.15 -16.29
N ARG A 460 11.19 4.31 -16.05
CA ARG A 460 11.86 5.62 -16.22
C ARG A 460 12.99 5.86 -15.24
N ARG A 461 12.92 5.30 -14.03
CA ARG A 461 13.98 5.42 -13.01
C ARG A 461 15.24 4.68 -13.43
N PHE A 462 15.14 3.56 -14.15
CA PHE A 462 16.31 2.84 -14.66
C PHE A 462 17.11 3.62 -15.71
N MET A 463 16.48 4.56 -16.41
CA MET A 463 17.17 5.44 -17.37
C MET A 463 17.83 6.66 -16.72
N ALA A 464 17.54 6.95 -15.45
CA ALA A 464 18.03 8.12 -14.76
C ALA A 464 19.43 7.83 -14.16
N PRO A 465 20.51 8.49 -14.63
CA PRO A 465 21.87 8.20 -14.18
C PRO A 465 22.05 8.32 -12.66
N GLU A 466 21.34 9.26 -12.02
CA GLU A 466 21.38 9.48 -10.58
C GLU A 466 20.82 8.30 -9.75
N PHE A 467 20.13 7.34 -10.36
CA PHE A 467 19.62 6.13 -9.71
C PHE A 467 20.26 4.84 -10.25
N ALA A 468 21.27 4.94 -11.11
CA ALA A 468 21.90 3.78 -11.75
C ALA A 468 22.54 2.81 -10.74
N TYR A 469 23.02 3.33 -9.60
CA TYR A 469 23.60 2.53 -8.52
C TYR A 469 22.59 1.59 -7.85
N GLU A 470 21.28 1.86 -7.96
CA GLU A 470 20.25 1.03 -7.31
C GLU A 470 20.05 -0.30 -8.04
N TYR A 471 20.11 -0.29 -9.39
CA TYR A 471 19.92 -1.48 -10.25
C TYR A 471 20.86 -1.39 -11.46
N PRO A 472 22.15 -1.70 -11.31
CA PRO A 472 23.14 -1.51 -12.37
C PRO A 472 22.81 -2.29 -13.65
N LEU A 473 22.34 -3.53 -13.53
CA LEU A 473 21.95 -4.35 -14.68
C LEU A 473 20.75 -3.75 -15.43
N CYS A 474 19.67 -3.43 -14.71
CA CYS A 474 18.48 -2.80 -15.32
C CYS A 474 18.82 -1.49 -16.02
N SER A 475 19.68 -0.67 -15.38
CA SER A 475 20.10 0.62 -15.93
C SER A 475 20.93 0.44 -17.21
N ARG A 476 21.85 -0.52 -17.25
CA ARG A 476 22.61 -0.84 -18.46
C ARG A 476 21.68 -1.29 -19.59
N LEU A 477 20.86 -2.31 -19.32
CA LEU A 477 19.97 -2.92 -20.30
C LEU A 477 18.99 -1.91 -20.92
N ILE A 478 18.36 -1.05 -20.12
CA ILE A 478 17.38 -0.09 -20.65
C ILE A 478 18.01 1.05 -21.45
N ASN A 479 19.26 1.43 -21.14
CA ASN A 479 19.99 2.47 -21.89
C ASN A 479 20.48 1.95 -23.26
N GLU A 480 20.72 0.64 -23.36
CA GLU A 480 21.08 -0.05 -24.61
C GLU A 480 19.84 -0.48 -25.42
N PHE A 481 18.65 -0.42 -24.83
CA PHE A 481 17.40 -0.88 -25.45
C PHE A 481 16.87 0.12 -26.50
N GLU A 482 16.73 -0.33 -27.75
CA GLU A 482 16.15 0.50 -28.82
C GLU A 482 14.65 0.75 -28.60
N ARG A 483 14.24 2.02 -28.64
CA ARG A 483 12.85 2.49 -28.45
C ARG A 483 12.26 2.11 -27.08
N PRO A 484 12.81 2.63 -25.97
CA PRO A 484 12.34 2.31 -24.62
C PRO A 484 10.89 2.73 -24.37
N GLU A 485 10.28 3.58 -25.20
CA GLU A 485 8.86 3.91 -25.12
C GLU A 485 7.92 2.70 -25.27
N LEU A 486 8.37 1.63 -25.93
CA LEU A 486 7.61 0.37 -26.04
C LEU A 486 7.44 -0.29 -24.67
N LEU A 487 8.44 -0.20 -23.79
CA LEU A 487 8.35 -0.69 -22.41
C LEU A 487 7.34 0.12 -21.61
N TYR A 488 7.24 1.44 -21.84
CA TYR A 488 6.25 2.27 -21.15
C TYR A 488 4.83 1.95 -21.60
N LEU A 489 4.64 1.66 -22.89
CA LEU A 489 3.36 1.16 -23.40
C LEU A 489 3.03 -0.20 -22.79
N ALA A 490 3.96 -1.17 -22.79
CA ALA A 490 3.73 -2.45 -22.12
C ALA A 490 3.37 -2.25 -20.63
N GLY A 491 4.09 -1.39 -19.91
CA GLY A 491 3.79 -1.00 -18.53
C GLY A 491 2.41 -0.37 -18.35
N LEU A 492 1.96 0.49 -19.28
CA LEU A 492 0.61 1.08 -19.25
C LEU A 492 -0.51 0.06 -19.48
N PHE A 493 -0.23 -1.04 -20.20
CA PHE A 493 -1.23 -2.00 -20.64
C PHE A 493 -1.20 -3.36 -19.91
N HIS A 494 -0.12 -3.73 -19.22
CA HIS A 494 0.05 -5.07 -18.63
C HIS A 494 -1.12 -5.47 -17.70
N ASP A 495 -1.56 -4.52 -16.87
CA ASP A 495 -2.62 -4.70 -15.86
C ASP A 495 -3.95 -4.01 -16.21
N ILE A 496 -4.06 -3.42 -17.40
CA ILE A 496 -5.15 -2.49 -17.76
C ILE A 496 -6.55 -3.14 -17.81
N ALA A 497 -6.58 -4.47 -17.84
CA ALA A 497 -7.79 -5.26 -17.88
C ALA A 497 -8.14 -5.96 -16.56
N LYS A 498 -7.41 -5.69 -15.46
CA LYS A 498 -7.75 -6.22 -14.13
C LYS A 498 -9.20 -5.87 -13.74
N GLY A 499 -9.87 -6.82 -13.08
CA GLY A 499 -11.27 -6.74 -12.65
C GLY A 499 -12.33 -6.88 -13.76
N ARG A 500 -11.91 -7.26 -14.97
CA ARG A 500 -12.80 -7.78 -16.02
C ARG A 500 -12.95 -9.30 -15.88
N GLN A 501 -13.96 -9.88 -16.53
CA GLN A 501 -14.19 -11.32 -16.50
C GLN A 501 -13.26 -12.02 -17.49
N GLY A 502 -12.42 -12.94 -17.00
CA GLY A 502 -11.41 -13.66 -17.78
C GLY A 502 -9.98 -13.29 -17.39
N ASP A 503 -9.01 -13.83 -18.12
CA ASP A 503 -7.59 -13.51 -17.92
C ASP A 503 -7.30 -12.05 -18.35
N HIS A 504 -6.77 -11.27 -17.42
CA HIS A 504 -6.45 -9.87 -17.64
C HIS A 504 -5.30 -9.67 -18.64
N SER A 505 -4.33 -10.58 -18.72
CA SER A 505 -3.24 -10.51 -19.70
C SER A 505 -3.78 -10.67 -21.12
N LEU A 506 -4.67 -11.65 -21.33
CA LEU A 506 -5.32 -11.89 -22.63
C LEU A 506 -6.27 -10.76 -23.04
N LEU A 507 -6.97 -10.15 -22.09
CA LEU A 507 -7.82 -9.00 -22.38
C LEU A 507 -7.00 -7.72 -22.58
N GLY A 508 -5.90 -7.56 -21.85
CA GLY A 508 -4.97 -6.43 -21.94
C GLY A 508 -4.27 -6.38 -23.29
N LYS A 509 -3.85 -7.53 -23.83
CA LYS A 509 -3.16 -7.60 -25.12
C LYS A 509 -4.03 -7.10 -26.28
N VAL A 510 -5.35 -7.35 -26.21
CA VAL A 510 -6.32 -6.84 -27.18
C VAL A 510 -6.46 -5.31 -27.09
N ASP A 511 -6.50 -4.75 -25.87
CA ASP A 511 -6.52 -3.31 -25.66
C ASP A 511 -5.22 -2.64 -26.16
N ALA A 512 -4.07 -3.28 -25.93
CA ALA A 512 -2.75 -2.83 -26.38
C ALA A 512 -2.65 -2.81 -27.91
N ARG A 513 -3.00 -3.92 -28.57
CA ARG A 513 -3.03 -4.02 -30.04
C ARG A 513 -3.86 -2.90 -30.67
N ARG A 514 -5.09 -2.73 -30.19
CA ARG A 514 -6.00 -1.67 -30.66
C ARG A 514 -5.44 -0.27 -30.44
N PHE A 515 -4.66 -0.07 -29.38
CA PHE A 515 -3.96 1.19 -29.14
C PHE A 515 -2.85 1.41 -30.17
N CYS A 516 -1.95 0.44 -30.35
CA CYS A 516 -0.82 0.50 -31.26
C CYS A 516 -1.25 0.72 -32.72
N GLU A 517 -2.23 -0.04 -33.20
CA GLU A 517 -2.80 0.11 -34.55
C GLU A 517 -3.38 1.51 -34.77
N ARG A 518 -4.11 2.05 -33.79
CA ARG A 518 -4.65 3.41 -33.86
C ARG A 518 -3.55 4.47 -33.94
N HIS A 519 -2.41 4.23 -33.28
CA HIS A 519 -1.24 5.13 -33.32
C HIS A 519 -0.33 4.86 -34.53
N ARG A 520 -0.73 3.97 -35.45
CA ARG A 520 0.04 3.60 -36.65
C ARG A 520 1.47 3.18 -36.32
N MET A 521 1.63 2.46 -35.21
CA MET A 521 2.92 1.91 -34.84
C MET A 521 3.33 0.81 -35.84
N PRO A 522 4.64 0.62 -36.09
CA PRO A 522 5.12 -0.52 -36.88
C PRO A 522 4.57 -1.85 -36.36
N ALA A 523 4.38 -2.81 -37.25
CA ALA A 523 3.85 -4.13 -36.89
C ALA A 523 4.75 -4.83 -35.87
N GLU A 524 6.07 -4.78 -36.06
CA GLU A 524 7.06 -5.35 -35.13
C GLU A 524 6.95 -4.76 -33.72
N ASP A 525 6.95 -3.42 -33.60
CA ASP A 525 6.78 -2.72 -32.32
C ASP A 525 5.43 -3.06 -31.66
N THR A 526 4.38 -3.23 -32.47
CA THR A 526 3.05 -3.64 -31.99
C THR A 526 3.07 -5.05 -31.42
N GLU A 527 3.70 -6.01 -32.11
CA GLU A 527 3.82 -7.38 -31.64
C GLU A 527 4.62 -7.47 -30.34
N LEU A 528 5.72 -6.71 -30.20
CA LEU A 528 6.49 -6.68 -28.97
C LEU A 528 5.64 -6.18 -27.78
N VAL A 529 4.93 -5.05 -27.92
CA VAL A 529 4.07 -4.52 -26.84
C VAL A 529 2.95 -5.51 -26.48
N VAL A 530 2.31 -6.11 -27.48
CA VAL A 530 1.23 -7.09 -27.27
C VAL A 530 1.76 -8.34 -26.56
N TRP A 531 2.92 -8.84 -26.98
CA TRP A 531 3.55 -10.02 -26.40
C TRP A 531 3.98 -9.76 -24.95
N LEU A 532 4.54 -8.58 -24.64
CA LEU A 532 4.91 -8.21 -23.28
C LEU A 532 3.70 -8.14 -22.36
N VAL A 533 2.57 -7.57 -22.82
CA VAL A 533 1.34 -7.51 -22.04
C VAL A 533 0.78 -8.90 -21.77
N GLU A 534 0.81 -9.80 -22.75
CA GLU A 534 0.38 -11.18 -22.59
C GLU A 534 1.28 -11.97 -21.61
N ASN A 535 2.60 -11.80 -21.71
CA ASN A 535 3.58 -12.64 -21.00
C ASN A 535 4.19 -11.99 -19.76
N HIS A 536 3.68 -10.85 -19.28
CA HIS A 536 4.31 -10.08 -18.19
C HIS A 536 4.51 -10.87 -16.88
N LEU A 537 3.68 -11.91 -16.64
CA LEU A 537 3.79 -12.82 -15.49
C LEU A 537 4.70 -14.04 -15.73
N HIS A 538 5.15 -14.28 -16.96
CA HIS A 538 5.83 -15.52 -17.32
C HIS A 538 7.21 -15.65 -16.67
N MET A 539 8.00 -14.56 -16.66
CA MET A 539 9.33 -14.57 -16.05
C MET A 539 9.25 -14.68 -14.53
N SER A 540 8.33 -13.96 -13.88
CA SER A 540 8.15 -14.07 -12.43
C SER A 540 7.66 -15.46 -12.02
N ALA A 541 6.71 -16.03 -12.75
CA ALA A 541 6.24 -17.40 -12.53
C ALA A 541 7.38 -18.42 -12.72
N THR A 542 8.18 -18.31 -13.78
CA THR A 542 9.29 -19.24 -14.04
C THR A 542 10.37 -19.14 -12.96
N ALA A 543 10.82 -17.93 -12.64
CA ALA A 543 11.86 -17.71 -11.63
C ALA A 543 11.43 -18.19 -10.23
N GLN A 544 10.16 -18.02 -9.89
CA GLN A 544 9.64 -18.31 -8.54
C GLN A 544 9.14 -19.75 -8.39
N LYS A 545 8.60 -20.37 -9.45
CA LYS A 545 7.92 -21.69 -9.36
C LYS A 545 8.68 -22.84 -10.01
N LYS A 546 9.56 -22.59 -10.98
CA LYS A 546 10.29 -23.64 -11.72
C LYS A 546 11.76 -23.72 -11.32
N ASP A 547 12.39 -24.88 -11.50
CA ASP A 547 13.81 -25.01 -11.22
C ASP A 547 14.71 -24.40 -12.31
N ILE A 548 15.12 -23.14 -12.11
CA ILE A 548 16.00 -22.44 -13.05
C ILE A 548 17.42 -23.04 -13.18
N ALA A 549 17.79 -24.03 -12.35
CA ALA A 549 19.01 -24.82 -12.48
C ALA A 549 18.90 -25.96 -13.50
N ASP A 550 17.69 -26.35 -13.85
CA ASP A 550 17.41 -27.33 -14.87
C ASP A 550 17.60 -26.74 -16.27
N ALA A 551 18.37 -27.43 -17.10
CA ALA A 551 18.63 -27.02 -18.47
C ALA A 551 17.36 -27.07 -19.34
N GLU A 552 16.44 -28.00 -19.08
CA GLU A 552 15.19 -28.12 -19.82
C GLU A 552 14.25 -26.93 -19.51
N VAL A 553 14.15 -26.53 -18.24
CA VAL A 553 13.42 -25.32 -17.83
C VAL A 553 13.97 -24.06 -18.51
N ILE A 554 15.29 -23.94 -18.62
CA ILE A 554 15.94 -22.82 -19.32
C ILE A 554 15.67 -22.88 -20.83
N ALA A 555 15.75 -24.07 -21.43
CA ALA A 555 15.47 -24.26 -22.86
C ALA A 555 14.03 -23.89 -23.20
N ASP A 556 13.05 -24.33 -22.41
CA ASP A 556 11.63 -24.02 -22.57
C ASP A 556 11.35 -22.52 -22.43
N PHE A 557 11.93 -21.89 -21.40
CA PHE A 557 11.78 -20.46 -21.19
C PHE A 557 12.46 -19.66 -22.32
N ALA A 558 13.64 -20.08 -22.77
CA ALA A 558 14.31 -19.45 -23.91
C ALA A 558 13.50 -19.58 -25.20
N ALA A 559 12.88 -20.74 -25.45
CA ALA A 559 11.99 -20.96 -26.59
C ALA A 559 10.79 -20.01 -26.57
N SER A 560 10.27 -19.64 -25.39
CA SER A 560 9.18 -18.67 -25.28
C SER A 560 9.61 -17.22 -25.51
N MET A 561 10.88 -16.87 -25.22
CA MET A 561 11.43 -15.52 -25.39
C MET A 561 11.62 -15.11 -26.85
N ARG A 562 11.70 -16.04 -27.81
CA ARG A 562 11.99 -15.77 -29.24
C ARG A 562 13.40 -15.23 -29.51
N ASP A 563 13.80 -14.12 -28.89
CA ASP A 563 15.09 -13.46 -29.06
C ASP A 563 15.54 -12.69 -27.80
N GLU A 564 16.77 -12.15 -27.83
CA GLU A 564 17.34 -11.40 -26.71
C GLU A 564 16.57 -10.10 -26.41
N ARG A 565 15.99 -9.45 -27.43
CA ARG A 565 15.25 -8.19 -27.25
C ARG A 565 14.00 -8.42 -26.40
N HIS A 566 13.27 -9.49 -26.65
CA HIS A 566 12.11 -9.89 -25.85
C HIS A 566 12.51 -10.29 -24.42
N LEU A 567 13.62 -11.01 -24.25
CA LEU A 567 14.16 -11.36 -22.93
C LEU A 567 14.50 -10.11 -22.10
N ILE A 568 15.22 -9.15 -22.67
CA ILE A 568 15.57 -7.88 -22.01
C ILE A 568 14.30 -7.10 -21.65
N ALA A 569 13.36 -7.00 -22.59
CA ALA A 569 12.13 -6.26 -22.40
C ALA A 569 11.26 -6.86 -21.27
N LEU A 570 11.12 -8.19 -21.25
CA LEU A 570 10.37 -8.89 -20.20
C LEU A 570 11.06 -8.74 -18.84
N TYR A 571 12.38 -8.88 -18.77
CA TYR A 571 13.13 -8.69 -17.53
C TYR A 571 12.92 -7.29 -16.93
N LEU A 572 13.09 -6.24 -17.73
CA LEU A 572 12.89 -4.86 -17.30
C LEU A 572 11.45 -4.60 -16.82
N LEU A 573 10.45 -5.16 -17.52
CA LEU A 573 9.05 -5.06 -17.14
C LEU A 573 8.77 -5.81 -15.82
N THR A 574 9.20 -7.07 -15.70
CA THR A 574 8.97 -7.90 -14.50
C THR A 574 9.63 -7.29 -13.25
N VAL A 575 10.86 -6.78 -13.36
CA VAL A 575 11.51 -6.09 -12.23
C VAL A 575 10.75 -4.81 -11.87
N SER A 576 10.32 -4.03 -12.87
CA SER A 576 9.54 -2.81 -12.63
C SER A 576 8.18 -3.07 -11.99
N ASP A 577 7.52 -4.15 -12.39
CA ASP A 577 6.22 -4.60 -11.92
C ASP A 577 6.28 -5.03 -10.44
N ILE A 578 7.17 -5.98 -10.12
CA ILE A 578 7.31 -6.48 -8.74
C ILE A 578 7.66 -5.32 -7.77
N ARG A 579 8.52 -4.40 -8.18
CA ARG A 579 8.84 -3.19 -7.40
C ARG A 579 7.69 -2.20 -7.28
N GLY A 580 6.75 -2.23 -8.22
CA GLY A 580 5.55 -1.40 -8.25
C GLY A 580 4.43 -1.88 -7.31
N THR A 581 4.54 -3.08 -6.74
CA THR A 581 3.49 -3.70 -5.89
C THR A 581 3.50 -3.15 -4.45
N SER A 582 4.55 -3.45 -3.68
CA SER A 582 4.82 -2.88 -2.35
C SER A 582 6.31 -3.00 -1.96
N PRO A 583 6.81 -2.17 -1.01
CA PRO A 583 8.18 -2.27 -0.52
C PRO A 583 8.52 -3.62 0.15
N LYS A 584 7.51 -4.40 0.55
CA LYS A 584 7.70 -5.70 1.22
C LYS A 584 7.90 -6.86 0.25
N VAL A 585 7.54 -6.69 -1.02
CA VAL A 585 7.50 -7.80 -1.99
C VAL A 585 8.86 -8.00 -2.66
N TRP A 586 9.57 -6.91 -2.99
CA TRP A 586 10.89 -6.96 -3.60
C TRP A 586 11.99 -7.14 -2.55
N ASN A 587 12.84 -8.16 -2.70
CA ASN A 587 14.01 -8.42 -1.87
C ASN A 587 15.20 -8.88 -2.74
N ALA A 588 16.41 -8.90 -2.17
CA ALA A 588 17.62 -9.24 -2.92
C ALA A 588 17.58 -10.66 -3.50
N TRP A 589 16.99 -11.62 -2.78
CA TRP A 589 16.80 -12.99 -3.25
C TRP A 589 15.93 -13.06 -4.52
N LYS A 590 14.76 -12.40 -4.56
CA LYS A 590 13.93 -12.34 -5.77
C LYS A 590 14.65 -11.64 -6.93
N GLY A 591 15.42 -10.59 -6.63
CA GLY A 591 16.27 -9.93 -7.61
C GLY A 591 17.27 -10.90 -8.23
N LYS A 592 17.95 -11.69 -7.39
CA LYS A 592 18.91 -12.70 -7.84
C LYS A 592 18.28 -13.80 -8.68
N LEU A 593 17.13 -14.34 -8.27
CA LEU A 593 16.41 -15.35 -9.05
C LEU A 593 16.07 -14.88 -10.47
N LEU A 594 15.57 -13.64 -10.60
CA LEU A 594 15.24 -13.05 -11.90
C LEU A 594 16.49 -12.80 -12.72
N GLU A 595 17.57 -12.31 -12.10
CA GLU A 595 18.85 -12.06 -12.77
C GLU A 595 19.52 -13.35 -13.24
N ASP A 596 19.50 -14.41 -12.43
CA ASP A 596 20.08 -15.71 -12.81
C ASP A 596 19.29 -16.35 -13.95
N LEU A 597 17.96 -16.29 -13.93
CA LEU A 597 17.12 -16.72 -15.05
C LEU A 597 17.45 -15.90 -16.31
N PHE A 598 17.59 -14.58 -16.19
CA PHE A 598 17.96 -13.71 -17.31
C PHE A 598 19.30 -14.12 -17.93
N HIS A 599 20.37 -14.24 -17.13
CA HIS A 599 21.71 -14.56 -17.64
C HIS A 599 21.75 -15.96 -18.28
N ARG A 600 21.15 -16.98 -17.66
CA ARG A 600 21.12 -18.34 -18.20
C ARG A 600 20.36 -18.42 -19.53
N THR A 601 19.21 -17.75 -19.60
CA THR A 601 18.40 -17.70 -20.82
C THR A 601 19.14 -16.96 -21.93
N ARG A 602 19.84 -15.86 -21.60
CA ARG A 602 20.63 -15.11 -22.56
C ARG A 602 21.77 -15.96 -23.12
N GLN A 603 22.50 -16.67 -22.27
CA GLN A 603 23.56 -17.60 -22.70
C GLN A 603 23.03 -18.68 -23.65
N TYR A 604 21.85 -19.22 -23.35
CA TYR A 604 21.17 -20.19 -24.22
C TYR A 604 20.84 -19.58 -25.59
N LEU A 605 20.23 -18.39 -25.63
CA LEU A 605 19.86 -17.71 -26.87
C LEU A 605 21.07 -17.31 -27.73
N CYS A 606 22.19 -16.96 -27.12
CA CYS A 606 23.44 -16.62 -27.83
C CYS A 606 24.20 -17.84 -28.36
N GLY A 607 23.70 -19.07 -28.16
CA GLY A 607 24.33 -20.29 -28.67
C GLY A 607 25.57 -20.73 -27.89
N GLU A 608 25.76 -20.25 -26.65
CA GLU A 608 26.84 -20.75 -25.76
C GLU A 608 26.58 -22.20 -25.28
N THR A 609 25.50 -22.83 -25.75
CA THR A 609 25.01 -24.19 -25.43
C THR A 609 25.92 -25.33 -25.86
N ALA A 610 26.97 -25.13 -26.67
CA ALA A 610 27.93 -26.21 -26.96
C ALA A 610 28.63 -26.78 -25.69
N LEU A 611 28.37 -26.21 -24.51
CA LEU A 611 28.86 -26.66 -23.21
C LEU A 611 27.83 -27.47 -22.38
N THR A 612 26.59 -27.70 -22.81
CA THR A 612 25.56 -28.39 -21.97
C THR A 612 25.79 -29.90 -21.83
N ASP A 613 26.32 -30.61 -22.84
CA ASP A 613 26.75 -32.01 -22.65
C ASP A 613 28.00 -32.13 -21.78
N ILE A 614 28.72 -31.02 -21.57
CA ILE A 614 29.82 -30.88 -20.61
C ILE A 614 29.30 -30.31 -19.27
N SER A 615 28.00 -30.09 -19.08
CA SER A 615 27.44 -29.36 -17.92
C SER A 615 27.90 -29.93 -16.59
N LEU A 616 27.77 -31.25 -16.40
CA LEU A 616 28.03 -31.87 -15.10
C LEU A 616 29.54 -31.93 -14.82
N GLU A 617 30.36 -32.19 -15.83
CA GLU A 617 31.82 -32.21 -15.70
C GLU A 617 32.41 -30.79 -15.58
N ASN A 618 31.90 -29.82 -16.33
CA ASN A 618 32.23 -28.40 -16.15
C ASN A 618 31.78 -27.88 -14.79
N ARG A 619 30.61 -28.32 -14.30
CA ARG A 619 30.13 -27.96 -12.96
C ARG A 619 31.11 -28.47 -11.93
N LYS A 620 31.46 -29.77 -11.98
CA LYS A 620 32.52 -30.36 -11.15
C LYS A 620 33.83 -29.58 -11.24
N ASN A 621 34.32 -29.29 -12.45
CA ASN A 621 35.55 -28.52 -12.66
C ASN A 621 35.48 -27.12 -12.03
N LYS A 622 34.34 -26.42 -12.14
CA LYS A 622 34.12 -25.15 -11.44
C LYS A 622 34.13 -25.32 -9.92
N VAL A 623 33.57 -26.40 -9.38
CA VAL A 623 33.69 -26.71 -7.94
C VAL A 623 35.16 -26.89 -7.56
N LEU A 624 35.92 -27.66 -8.33
CA LEU A 624 37.35 -27.89 -8.06
C LEU A 624 38.18 -26.61 -8.10
N GLN A 625 37.82 -25.64 -8.95
CA GLN A 625 38.45 -24.31 -8.98
C GLN A 625 38.13 -23.45 -7.75
N LEU A 626 37.01 -23.71 -7.06
CA LEU A 626 36.61 -23.00 -5.85
C LEU A 626 37.18 -23.62 -4.58
N LEU A 627 37.56 -24.91 -4.63
CA LEU A 627 38.26 -25.59 -3.55
C LEU A 627 39.74 -25.23 -3.59
N HIS A 628 40.33 -24.93 -2.43
CA HIS A 628 41.78 -24.68 -2.36
C HIS A 628 42.56 -25.99 -2.62
N PRO A 629 43.69 -25.95 -3.34
CA PRO A 629 44.47 -27.17 -3.63
C PRO A 629 44.96 -27.90 -2.36
N ASP A 630 45.29 -27.14 -1.31
CA ASP A 630 45.76 -27.65 -0.02
C ASP A 630 44.61 -28.04 0.92
N ASP A 631 43.37 -27.76 0.52
CA ASP A 631 42.19 -27.97 1.33
C ASP A 631 41.99 -29.48 1.53
N ALA A 632 41.71 -29.88 2.77
CA ALA A 632 41.60 -31.30 3.11
C ALA A 632 40.45 -31.99 2.35
N ALA A 633 39.51 -31.18 1.87
CA ALA A 633 38.44 -31.53 0.96
C ALA A 633 38.92 -32.04 -0.41
N MET A 634 40.00 -31.48 -0.96
CA MET A 634 40.55 -31.86 -2.27
C MET A 634 41.11 -33.29 -2.28
N ARG A 635 41.45 -33.84 -1.11
CA ARG A 635 41.89 -35.24 -0.95
C ARG A 635 40.75 -36.24 -0.81
N ALA A 636 39.54 -35.78 -0.49
CA ALA A 636 38.41 -36.63 -0.14
C ALA A 636 37.16 -36.42 -1.00
N TYR A 637 37.15 -35.42 -1.89
CA TYR A 637 35.98 -35.06 -2.69
C TYR A 637 35.49 -36.21 -3.60
N GLU A 638 36.39 -36.98 -4.24
CA GLU A 638 36.00 -38.08 -5.12
C GLU A 638 35.18 -39.14 -4.38
N ARG A 639 35.63 -39.48 -3.17
CA ARG A 639 34.92 -40.43 -2.31
C ARG A 639 33.54 -39.87 -1.93
N PHE A 640 33.46 -38.59 -1.59
CA PHE A 640 32.18 -37.93 -1.26
C PHE A 640 31.23 -37.89 -2.45
N TRP A 641 31.70 -37.42 -3.60
CA TRP A 641 30.88 -37.29 -4.81
C TRP A 641 30.44 -38.63 -5.38
N SER A 642 31.18 -39.72 -5.16
CA SER A 642 30.74 -41.06 -5.57
C SER A 642 29.49 -41.56 -4.83
N GLY A 643 29.22 -41.02 -3.63
CA GLY A 643 28.00 -41.26 -2.86
C GLY A 643 26.82 -40.36 -3.25
N LEU A 644 27.07 -39.34 -4.09
CA LEU A 644 26.07 -38.40 -4.58
C LEU A 644 25.59 -38.82 -5.97
N ASP A 645 24.34 -38.53 -6.31
CA ASP A 645 23.82 -38.75 -7.66
C ASP A 645 23.90 -37.48 -8.52
N SER A 646 23.53 -37.63 -9.80
CA SER A 646 23.49 -36.51 -10.74
C SER A 646 22.45 -35.45 -10.36
N SER A 647 21.37 -35.82 -9.68
CA SER A 647 20.31 -34.89 -9.27
C SER A 647 20.85 -33.87 -8.26
N TYR A 648 21.64 -34.32 -7.28
CA TYR A 648 22.29 -33.44 -6.32
C TYR A 648 23.17 -32.38 -7.00
N LEU A 649 24.02 -32.83 -7.92
CA LEU A 649 24.95 -31.95 -8.63
C LEU A 649 24.20 -30.93 -9.49
N MET A 650 23.04 -31.28 -10.04
CA MET A 650 22.22 -30.39 -10.86
C MET A 650 21.41 -29.37 -10.03
N MET A 651 20.93 -29.75 -8.84
CA MET A 651 20.17 -28.86 -7.95
C MET A 651 21.02 -27.78 -7.26
N HIS A 652 22.31 -28.03 -7.06
CA HIS A 652 23.21 -27.13 -6.32
C HIS A 652 24.19 -26.43 -7.25
N ASP A 653 24.40 -25.12 -7.05
CA ASP A 653 25.40 -24.38 -7.79
C ASP A 653 26.84 -24.78 -7.37
N PRO A 654 27.87 -24.48 -8.19
CA PRO A 654 29.24 -24.89 -7.89
C PRO A 654 29.77 -24.44 -6.52
N ARG A 655 29.33 -23.29 -6.00
CA ARG A 655 29.80 -22.73 -4.73
C ARG A 655 29.11 -23.38 -3.54
N GLU A 656 27.82 -23.70 -3.66
CA GLU A 656 27.12 -24.57 -2.71
C GLU A 656 27.82 -25.94 -2.63
N ILE A 657 28.10 -26.57 -3.78
CA ILE A 657 28.77 -27.88 -3.80
C ILE A 657 30.18 -27.77 -3.19
N ALA A 658 30.93 -26.71 -3.46
CA ALA A 658 32.24 -26.47 -2.86
C ALA A 658 32.13 -26.40 -1.32
N TRP A 659 31.20 -25.59 -0.83
CA TRP A 659 30.94 -25.42 0.60
C TRP A 659 30.52 -26.73 1.28
N HIS A 660 29.59 -27.47 0.68
CA HIS A 660 29.17 -28.78 1.19
C HIS A 660 30.36 -29.75 1.22
N THR A 661 31.19 -29.76 0.17
CA THR A 661 32.37 -30.62 0.06
C THR A 661 33.42 -30.27 1.13
N GLN A 662 33.62 -28.97 1.43
CA GLN A 662 34.53 -28.50 2.48
C GLN A 662 34.14 -29.03 3.86
N HIS A 663 32.85 -29.08 4.17
CA HIS A 663 32.38 -29.52 5.49
C HIS A 663 32.18 -31.03 5.62
N LEU A 664 31.83 -31.73 4.54
CA LEU A 664 31.34 -33.11 4.62
C LEU A 664 32.32 -34.17 4.10
N SER A 665 33.25 -33.82 3.21
CA SER A 665 34.15 -34.81 2.57
C SER A 665 34.97 -35.65 3.56
N GLN A 666 35.30 -35.10 4.73
CA GLN A 666 36.01 -35.81 5.80
C GLN A 666 35.10 -36.37 6.91
N ARG A 667 33.81 -36.03 6.89
CA ARG A 667 32.83 -36.36 7.93
C ARG A 667 31.68 -37.21 7.38
N MET A 668 31.91 -37.89 6.26
CA MET A 668 30.97 -38.85 5.71
C MET A 668 30.65 -39.93 6.75
N LYS A 669 29.39 -40.35 6.78
CA LYS A 669 28.88 -41.32 7.75
C LYS A 669 29.04 -40.87 9.21
N SER A 670 29.04 -39.57 9.48
CA SER A 670 29.02 -39.06 10.85
C SER A 670 27.79 -39.62 11.59
N PRO A 671 27.95 -40.22 12.78
CA PRO A 671 26.82 -40.67 13.58
C PRO A 671 26.04 -39.48 14.18
N ALA A 672 26.71 -38.36 14.41
CA ALA A 672 26.10 -37.11 14.84
C ALA A 672 25.66 -36.26 13.63
N PRO A 673 24.49 -35.59 13.67
CA PRO A 673 24.08 -34.61 12.68
C PRO A 673 25.11 -33.49 12.53
N ILE A 674 25.29 -33.02 11.30
CA ILE A 674 26.14 -31.88 10.98
C ILE A 674 25.24 -30.78 10.45
N VAL A 675 25.14 -29.70 11.21
CA VAL A 675 24.50 -28.46 10.76
C VAL A 675 25.57 -27.40 10.53
N LYS A 676 25.54 -26.75 9.37
CA LYS A 676 26.42 -25.64 9.03
C LYS A 676 25.62 -24.49 8.46
N THR A 677 26.02 -23.26 8.80
CA THR A 677 25.36 -22.05 8.34
C THR A 677 26.35 -21.09 7.70
N ARG A 678 25.88 -20.33 6.71
CA ARG A 678 26.61 -19.19 6.15
C ARG A 678 25.65 -18.10 5.71
N ALA A 679 26.15 -16.88 5.58
CA ALA A 679 25.40 -15.81 4.93
C ALA A 679 25.13 -16.20 3.46
N ALA A 680 23.91 -15.97 2.99
CA ALA A 680 23.55 -16.21 1.60
C ALA A 680 24.33 -15.27 0.67
N GLU A 681 24.77 -15.79 -0.49
CA GLU A 681 25.54 -14.96 -1.45
C GLU A 681 24.74 -13.78 -2.01
N THR A 682 23.41 -13.87 -1.95
CA THR A 682 22.50 -12.79 -2.36
C THR A 682 22.58 -11.56 -1.45
N GLY A 683 23.22 -11.69 -0.28
CA GLY A 683 23.23 -10.69 0.79
C GLY A 683 21.93 -10.64 1.60
N ALA A 684 20.98 -11.56 1.35
CA ALA A 684 19.75 -11.67 2.11
C ALA A 684 19.50 -13.11 2.56
N GLY A 685 19.56 -13.32 3.88
CA GLY A 685 19.26 -14.59 4.53
C GLY A 685 20.48 -15.44 4.89
N VAL A 686 20.17 -16.63 5.39
CA VAL A 686 21.11 -17.63 5.89
C VAL A 686 20.92 -18.92 5.10
N GLU A 687 22.00 -19.46 4.57
CA GLU A 687 22.03 -20.79 3.99
C GLU A 687 22.37 -21.79 5.09
N VAL A 688 21.57 -22.84 5.20
CA VAL A 688 21.68 -23.87 6.24
C VAL A 688 21.84 -25.23 5.57
N LEU A 689 22.95 -25.89 5.84
CA LEU A 689 23.27 -27.24 5.42
C LEU A 689 22.99 -28.20 6.57
N VAL A 690 22.24 -29.26 6.30
CA VAL A 690 21.94 -30.35 7.24
C VAL A 690 22.42 -31.67 6.63
N TYR A 691 23.32 -32.36 7.32
CA TYR A 691 23.77 -33.70 6.93
C TYR A 691 23.63 -34.67 8.10
N THR A 692 22.82 -35.71 7.93
CA THR A 692 22.55 -36.70 8.99
C THR A 692 22.09 -38.03 8.39
N ALA A 693 22.10 -39.11 9.17
CA ALA A 693 21.48 -40.37 8.75
C ALA A 693 20.00 -40.11 8.43
N ASP A 694 19.54 -40.55 7.26
CA ASP A 694 18.18 -40.26 6.81
C ASP A 694 17.16 -40.85 7.79
N GLN A 695 16.14 -40.07 8.12
CA GLN A 695 15.21 -40.36 9.19
C GLN A 695 13.82 -39.86 8.84
N LYS A 696 12.80 -40.58 9.31
CA LYS A 696 11.40 -40.21 9.07
C LYS A 696 11.13 -38.78 9.53
N ASP A 697 10.34 -38.05 8.74
CA ASP A 697 9.83 -36.72 9.09
C ASP A 697 10.92 -35.66 9.27
N LEU A 698 12.13 -35.87 8.75
CA LEU A 698 13.27 -34.94 8.86
C LEU A 698 12.91 -33.54 8.38
N PHE A 699 12.37 -33.43 7.16
CA PHE A 699 11.95 -32.15 6.58
C PHE A 699 10.94 -31.41 7.48
N ALA A 700 9.93 -32.12 7.99
CA ALA A 700 8.92 -31.51 8.85
C ALA A 700 9.48 -31.06 10.21
N ARG A 701 10.45 -31.79 10.77
CA ARG A 701 11.19 -31.36 11.98
C ARG A 701 11.98 -30.08 11.73
N ILE A 702 12.67 -29.98 10.60
CA ILE A 702 13.42 -28.78 10.22
C ILE A 702 12.46 -27.60 10.01
N CYS A 703 11.34 -27.80 9.31
CA CYS A 703 10.31 -26.75 9.19
C CYS A 703 9.76 -26.31 10.54
N SER A 704 9.55 -27.25 11.47
CA SER A 704 9.10 -26.94 12.84
C SER A 704 10.14 -26.18 13.66
N PHE A 705 11.43 -26.41 13.42
CA PHE A 705 12.51 -25.65 14.05
C PHE A 705 12.46 -24.18 13.63
N PHE A 706 12.49 -23.92 12.31
CA PHE A 706 12.50 -22.56 11.79
C PHE A 706 11.21 -21.79 12.11
N ASP A 707 10.06 -22.47 12.12
CA ASP A 707 8.80 -21.89 12.62
C ASP A 707 8.90 -21.49 14.10
N GLY A 708 9.59 -22.28 14.93
CA GLY A 708 9.76 -21.99 16.36
C GLY A 708 10.67 -20.80 16.67
N ILE A 709 11.54 -20.42 15.74
CA ILE A 709 12.46 -19.27 15.87
C ILE A 709 12.06 -18.10 14.97
N ASP A 710 10.86 -18.13 14.38
CA ASP A 710 10.29 -17.11 13.49
C ASP A 710 11.10 -16.83 12.20
N TYR A 711 11.84 -17.82 11.69
CA TYR A 711 12.54 -17.75 10.41
C TYR A 711 11.67 -18.28 9.27
N ASN A 712 11.69 -17.61 8.13
CA ASN A 712 10.94 -18.03 6.96
C ASN A 712 11.84 -18.82 6.00
N ILE A 713 11.52 -20.09 5.75
CA ILE A 713 12.17 -20.88 4.70
C ILE A 713 11.66 -20.37 3.34
N VAL A 714 12.55 -19.94 2.45
CA VAL A 714 12.20 -19.55 1.07
C VAL A 714 12.54 -20.63 0.05
N GLN A 715 13.49 -21.49 0.38
CA GLN A 715 13.91 -22.59 -0.47
C GLN A 715 14.43 -23.75 0.37
N ALA A 716 14.13 -24.97 -0.06
CA ALA A 716 14.73 -26.19 0.45
C ALA A 716 15.06 -27.14 -0.70
N LYS A 717 16.27 -27.70 -0.71
CA LYS A 717 16.71 -28.76 -1.63
C LYS A 717 17.01 -29.98 -0.77
N ILE A 718 16.30 -31.07 -0.99
CA ILE A 718 16.34 -32.27 -0.15
C ILE A 718 16.96 -33.39 -0.97
N HIS A 719 18.01 -34.02 -0.45
CA HIS A 719 18.71 -35.06 -1.19
C HIS A 719 19.14 -36.19 -0.26
N THR A 720 18.76 -37.43 -0.60
CA THR A 720 19.27 -38.62 0.09
C THR A 720 20.42 -39.22 -0.71
N THR A 721 21.60 -39.25 -0.11
CA THR A 721 22.80 -39.88 -0.67
C THR A 721 22.60 -41.40 -0.84
N ARG A 722 23.42 -42.02 -1.71
CA ARG A 722 23.38 -43.48 -1.96
C ARG A 722 23.62 -44.34 -0.72
N GLU A 723 24.23 -43.75 0.31
CA GLU A 723 24.56 -44.41 1.57
C GLU A 723 23.47 -44.21 2.65
N GLY A 724 22.33 -43.60 2.30
CA GLY A 724 21.19 -43.41 3.22
C GLY A 724 21.35 -42.25 4.19
N TYR A 725 22.14 -41.23 3.83
CA TYR A 725 22.23 -39.97 4.57
C TYR A 725 21.45 -38.88 3.85
N ALA A 726 20.68 -38.09 4.61
CA ALA A 726 20.07 -36.85 4.14
C ALA A 726 21.14 -35.75 4.05
N LEU A 727 21.14 -35.03 2.93
CA LEU A 727 22.00 -33.91 2.59
C LEU A 727 21.11 -32.77 2.10
N ASP A 728 20.57 -32.02 3.05
CA ASP A 728 19.54 -31.03 2.80
C ASP A 728 20.11 -29.62 2.92
N SER A 729 19.70 -28.73 2.02
CA SER A 729 20.07 -27.31 2.07
C SER A 729 18.82 -26.44 2.11
N PHE A 730 18.86 -25.41 2.96
CA PHE A 730 17.77 -24.47 3.17
C PHE A 730 18.28 -23.06 3.01
N LEU A 731 17.48 -22.20 2.39
CA LEU A 731 17.67 -20.76 2.47
C LEU A 731 16.56 -20.19 3.35
N VAL A 732 16.95 -19.53 4.44
CA VAL A 732 16.04 -18.94 5.42
C VAL A 732 16.23 -17.43 5.52
N LEU A 733 15.13 -16.70 5.66
CA LEU A 733 15.13 -15.27 5.88
C LEU A 733 14.73 -14.98 7.33
N ASP A 734 15.48 -14.08 7.95
CA ASP A 734 15.12 -13.55 9.26
C ASP A 734 13.89 -12.61 9.14
N PRO A 735 13.11 -12.41 10.22
CA PRO A 735 11.88 -11.60 10.18
C PRO A 735 12.11 -10.10 9.93
N PHE A 736 13.32 -9.59 10.13
CA PHE A 736 13.73 -8.20 9.88
C PHE A 736 14.47 -7.99 8.56
N ASN A 737 14.80 -9.08 7.84
CA ASN A 737 15.48 -9.13 6.55
C ASN A 737 16.80 -8.33 6.56
N VAL A 738 17.62 -8.55 7.59
CA VAL A 738 18.87 -7.81 7.82
C VAL A 738 19.95 -8.33 6.87
N ALA A 739 20.69 -7.43 6.22
CA ALA A 739 21.79 -7.81 5.33
C ALA A 739 23.03 -8.32 6.09
N ASN A 740 23.24 -7.82 7.32
CA ASN A 740 24.35 -8.18 8.18
C ASN A 740 23.87 -9.06 9.33
N HIS A 741 24.02 -10.38 9.17
CA HIS A 741 23.72 -11.37 10.20
C HIS A 741 24.79 -11.37 11.29
N ASP A 742 24.38 -11.52 12.54
CA ASP A 742 25.31 -11.65 13.67
C ASP A 742 25.89 -13.07 13.67
N PRO A 743 27.22 -13.27 13.76
CA PRO A 743 27.82 -14.60 13.87
C PRO A 743 27.23 -15.47 15.01
N ARG A 744 26.64 -14.85 16.04
CA ARG A 744 25.94 -15.54 17.13
C ARG A 744 24.65 -16.23 16.65
N GLU A 745 23.96 -15.68 15.65
CA GLU A 745 22.74 -16.28 15.08
C GLU A 745 23.09 -17.57 14.33
N PHE A 746 24.21 -17.58 13.60
CA PHE A 746 24.73 -18.77 12.92
C PHE A 746 25.07 -19.88 13.91
N GLN A 747 25.80 -19.54 14.98
CA GLN A 747 26.14 -20.50 16.03
C GLN A 747 24.90 -21.06 16.73
N PHE A 748 23.89 -20.22 16.98
CA PHE A 748 22.63 -20.64 17.58
C PHE A 748 21.89 -21.65 16.69
N ILE A 749 21.72 -21.35 15.39
CA ILE A 749 21.07 -22.27 14.44
C ILE A 749 21.85 -23.60 14.37
N GLU A 750 23.18 -23.55 14.26
CA GLU A 750 23.99 -24.77 14.21
C GLU A 750 23.84 -25.63 15.45
N GLN A 751 23.87 -25.04 16.65
CA GLN A 751 23.81 -25.78 17.92
C GLN A 751 22.43 -26.36 18.17
N GLU A 752 21.39 -25.52 18.11
CA GLU A 752 20.02 -25.92 18.47
C GLU A 752 19.44 -26.90 17.46
N LEU A 753 19.65 -26.67 16.15
CA LEU A 753 19.18 -27.61 15.14
C LEU A 753 19.91 -28.95 15.23
N THR A 754 21.23 -28.95 15.48
CA THR A 754 21.97 -30.20 15.71
C THR A 754 21.39 -30.95 16.91
N GLN A 755 21.20 -30.27 18.04
CA GLN A 755 20.65 -30.87 19.25
C GLN A 755 19.25 -31.45 19.03
N GLN A 756 18.37 -30.71 18.34
CA GLN A 756 17.02 -31.17 18.07
C GLN A 756 16.98 -32.40 17.15
N LEU A 757 17.89 -32.45 16.16
CA LEU A 757 18.05 -33.59 15.25
C LEU A 757 18.63 -34.82 15.95
N GLU A 758 19.60 -34.64 16.87
CA GLU A 758 20.17 -35.71 17.70
C GLU A 758 19.13 -36.33 18.63
N GLN A 759 18.33 -35.50 19.30
CA GLN A 759 17.33 -35.96 20.25
C GLN A 759 16.08 -36.56 19.59
N GLN A 760 15.97 -36.44 18.26
CA GLN A 760 14.74 -36.74 17.51
C GLN A 760 13.50 -36.13 18.19
N ALA A 761 13.64 -34.88 18.64
CA ALA A 761 12.62 -34.23 19.45
C ALA A 761 11.26 -34.23 18.73
N LEU A 762 10.19 -34.41 19.51
CA LEU A 762 8.82 -34.37 18.98
C LEU A 762 8.59 -33.03 18.27
N MET A 763 7.98 -33.08 17.08
CA MET A 763 7.57 -31.88 16.37
C MET A 763 6.61 -31.08 17.25
N ALA A 764 6.90 -29.78 17.44
CA ALA A 764 5.97 -28.90 18.12
C ALA A 764 4.66 -28.85 17.32
N THR A 765 3.53 -28.77 18.02
CA THR A 765 2.24 -28.58 17.34
C THR A 765 2.20 -27.13 16.82
N PRO A 766 2.16 -26.89 15.50
CA PRO A 766 2.21 -25.55 14.95
C PRO A 766 1.00 -24.76 15.42
N VAL A 767 1.25 -23.69 16.17
CA VAL A 767 0.19 -22.82 16.68
C VAL A 767 -0.34 -21.98 15.53
N LYS A 768 -1.66 -22.01 15.29
CA LYS A 768 -2.27 -21.05 14.38
C LYS A 768 -2.18 -19.66 15.00
N GLY A 769 -1.25 -18.85 14.50
CA GLY A 769 -1.16 -17.43 14.83
C GLY A 769 -2.44 -16.68 14.45
N ARG A 770 -2.64 -15.50 15.03
CA ARG A 770 -3.76 -14.62 14.68
C ARG A 770 -3.60 -14.14 13.24
N LEU A 771 -4.62 -14.35 12.40
CA LEU A 771 -4.62 -13.83 11.03
C LEU A 771 -4.40 -12.32 11.01
N SER A 772 -3.63 -11.85 10.03
CA SER A 772 -3.51 -10.44 9.76
C SER A 772 -4.87 -9.84 9.39
N ARG A 773 -5.03 -8.53 9.62
CA ARG A 773 -6.27 -7.82 9.26
C ARG A 773 -6.55 -7.97 7.76
N HIS A 774 -5.53 -7.85 6.92
CA HIS A 774 -5.68 -7.91 5.48
C HIS A 774 -6.20 -9.29 5.05
N LEU A 775 -5.56 -10.36 5.49
CA LEU A 775 -5.96 -11.73 5.14
C LEU A 775 -7.35 -12.11 5.70
N ARG A 776 -7.73 -11.57 6.86
CA ARG A 776 -9.07 -11.79 7.44
C ARG A 776 -10.21 -11.23 6.56
N HIS A 777 -10.00 -10.07 5.92
CA HIS A 777 -11.00 -9.43 5.07
C HIS A 777 -10.94 -9.87 3.61
N PHE A 778 -9.78 -10.33 3.17
CA PHE A 778 -9.57 -10.88 1.84
C PHE A 778 -9.03 -12.30 1.95
N PRO A 779 -9.84 -13.25 2.44
CA PRO A 779 -9.44 -14.63 2.49
C PRO A 779 -9.21 -15.13 1.06
N ILE A 780 -8.07 -15.77 0.86
CA ILE A 780 -7.79 -16.54 -0.34
C ILE A 780 -8.44 -17.91 -0.17
N THR A 781 -9.24 -18.33 -1.15
CA THR A 781 -9.67 -19.72 -1.25
C THR A 781 -8.44 -20.57 -1.54
N PRO A 782 -8.02 -21.47 -0.63
CA PRO A 782 -6.85 -22.29 -0.86
C PRO A 782 -7.01 -23.10 -2.13
N GLN A 783 -5.96 -23.14 -2.95
CA GLN A 783 -5.88 -23.98 -4.13
C GLN A 783 -4.72 -24.94 -3.95
N VAL A 784 -4.96 -26.20 -4.26
CA VAL A 784 -3.97 -27.26 -4.27
C VAL A 784 -4.09 -27.94 -5.61
N SER A 785 -2.99 -28.07 -6.34
CA SER A 785 -2.91 -28.87 -7.54
C SER A 785 -1.73 -29.83 -7.44
N ILE A 786 -1.93 -31.05 -7.91
CA ILE A 786 -0.92 -32.10 -7.93
C ILE A 786 -0.90 -32.65 -9.35
N GLU A 787 0.21 -32.44 -10.04
CA GLU A 787 0.40 -32.88 -11.42
C GLU A 787 1.71 -33.65 -11.54
N PRO A 788 1.81 -34.69 -12.39
CA PRO A 788 3.11 -35.32 -12.66
C PRO A 788 4.07 -34.30 -13.27
N ASP A 789 5.36 -34.42 -12.98
CA ASP A 789 6.39 -33.61 -13.63
C ASP A 789 6.60 -34.03 -15.09
N ASP A 790 7.35 -33.24 -15.87
CA ASP A 790 7.58 -33.49 -17.29
C ASP A 790 8.31 -34.83 -17.54
N SER A 791 9.13 -35.29 -16.59
CA SER A 791 9.81 -36.59 -16.64
C SER A 791 8.92 -37.78 -16.23
N GLY A 792 7.81 -37.51 -15.54
CA GLY A 792 6.94 -38.50 -14.91
C GLY A 792 7.53 -39.22 -13.69
N ALA A 793 8.74 -38.86 -13.25
CA ALA A 793 9.40 -39.46 -12.09
C ALA A 793 8.89 -38.90 -10.75
N TYR A 794 8.34 -37.69 -10.76
CA TYR A 794 7.91 -36.94 -9.59
C TYR A 794 6.50 -36.36 -9.78
N TYR A 795 5.94 -35.79 -8.72
CA TYR A 795 4.74 -34.96 -8.81
C TYR A 795 5.04 -33.56 -8.28
N VAL A 796 4.55 -32.55 -8.98
CA VAL A 796 4.59 -31.15 -8.58
C VAL A 796 3.32 -30.85 -7.79
N LEU A 797 3.48 -30.64 -6.49
CA LEU A 797 2.44 -30.14 -5.59
C LEU A 797 2.54 -28.61 -5.52
N SER A 798 1.56 -27.91 -6.08
CA SER A 798 1.45 -26.46 -5.99
C SER A 798 0.35 -26.06 -5.01
N ILE A 799 0.68 -25.18 -4.08
CA ILE A 799 -0.22 -24.69 -3.03
C ILE A 799 -0.31 -23.18 -3.13
N THR A 800 -1.52 -22.64 -3.23
CA THR A 800 -1.79 -21.21 -3.08
C THR A 800 -2.70 -21.00 -1.88
N ALA A 801 -2.25 -20.21 -0.91
CA ALA A 801 -3.00 -19.94 0.31
C ALA A 801 -2.71 -18.54 0.88
N GLY A 802 -3.48 -18.15 1.90
CA GLY A 802 -3.15 -16.99 2.72
C GLY A 802 -2.00 -17.33 3.67
N ASP A 803 -0.96 -16.49 3.66
CA ASP A 803 0.22 -16.65 4.50
C ASP A 803 -0.14 -16.50 5.99
N GLN A 804 0.36 -17.43 6.80
CA GLN A 804 0.01 -17.59 8.21
C GLN A 804 1.21 -18.16 8.95
N SER A 805 1.44 -17.72 10.19
CA SER A 805 2.43 -18.36 11.07
C SER A 805 2.21 -19.89 11.11
N GLY A 806 3.31 -20.65 11.00
CA GLY A 806 3.30 -22.11 10.91
C GLY A 806 2.72 -22.72 9.64
N LEU A 807 2.52 -21.96 8.54
CA LEU A 807 1.93 -22.49 7.31
C LEU A 807 2.73 -23.67 6.75
N LEU A 808 4.04 -23.48 6.53
CA LEU A 808 4.91 -24.51 5.99
C LEU A 808 5.04 -25.72 6.91
N SER A 809 5.17 -25.49 8.23
CA SER A 809 5.19 -26.55 9.24
C SER A 809 3.91 -27.40 9.20
N ARG A 810 2.74 -26.77 9.07
CA ARG A 810 1.45 -27.49 8.90
C ARG A 810 1.40 -28.27 7.61
N ILE A 811 1.87 -27.71 6.49
CA ILE A 811 1.92 -28.42 5.21
C ILE A 811 2.81 -29.65 5.35
N ALA A 812 4.03 -29.49 5.87
CA ALA A 812 4.99 -30.58 6.06
C ALA A 812 4.42 -31.72 6.93
N GLN A 813 3.69 -31.40 8.00
CA GLN A 813 3.02 -32.41 8.84
C GLN A 813 1.91 -33.17 8.10
N VAL A 814 1.20 -32.53 7.18
CA VAL A 814 0.22 -33.22 6.32
C VAL A 814 0.94 -34.14 5.34
N LEU A 815 2.02 -33.69 4.70
CA LEU A 815 2.82 -34.52 3.77
C LEU A 815 3.35 -35.79 4.47
N VAL A 816 3.89 -35.63 5.69
CA VAL A 816 4.33 -36.73 6.56
C VAL A 816 3.18 -37.73 6.83
N ARG A 817 2.00 -37.24 7.22
CA ARG A 817 0.85 -38.10 7.54
C ARG A 817 0.42 -38.97 6.36
N PHE A 818 0.62 -38.49 5.15
CA PHE A 818 0.30 -39.18 3.91
C PHE A 818 1.48 -39.99 3.34
N GLY A 819 2.63 -40.00 4.03
CA GLY A 819 3.82 -40.77 3.62
C GLY A 819 4.47 -40.23 2.34
N LEU A 820 4.43 -38.92 2.13
CA LEU A 820 5.08 -38.27 0.99
C LEU A 820 6.50 -37.87 1.32
N ASN A 821 7.42 -38.16 0.39
CA ASN A 821 8.79 -37.68 0.44
C ASN A 821 8.91 -36.39 -0.39
N VAL A 822 9.56 -35.39 0.17
CA VAL A 822 9.84 -34.09 -0.47
C VAL A 822 11.27 -34.13 -1.01
N HIS A 823 11.45 -33.78 -2.29
CA HIS A 823 12.76 -33.69 -2.95
C HIS A 823 13.21 -32.23 -3.10
N SER A 824 12.26 -31.32 -3.27
CA SER A 824 12.53 -29.89 -3.21
C SER A 824 11.28 -29.13 -2.77
N ALA A 825 11.48 -27.97 -2.16
CA ALA A 825 10.44 -27.03 -1.81
C ALA A 825 10.87 -25.60 -2.17
N ARG A 826 10.00 -24.87 -2.84
CA ARG A 826 10.15 -23.44 -3.13
C ARG A 826 8.98 -22.72 -2.49
N ILE A 827 9.29 -21.85 -1.54
CA ILE A 827 8.31 -21.19 -0.68
C ILE A 827 8.34 -19.72 -1.03
N ASN A 828 7.30 -19.25 -1.70
CA ASN A 828 7.26 -17.90 -2.22
C ASN A 828 6.08 -17.14 -1.65
N THR A 829 6.38 -16.20 -0.77
CA THR A 829 5.38 -15.28 -0.23
C THR A 829 5.37 -13.97 -1.04
N LEU A 830 4.19 -13.66 -1.59
CA LEU A 830 3.85 -12.38 -2.22
C LEU A 830 2.91 -11.62 -1.27
N GLY A 831 3.47 -10.71 -0.46
CA GLY A 831 2.69 -9.98 0.53
C GLY A 831 2.17 -10.93 1.61
N GLU A 832 0.85 -11.16 1.64
CA GLU A 832 0.22 -12.15 2.54
C GLU A 832 -0.35 -13.36 1.77
N ARG A 833 0.08 -13.59 0.53
CA ARG A 833 -0.26 -14.76 -0.28
C ARG A 833 0.96 -15.66 -0.39
N ALA A 834 0.85 -16.89 0.08
CA ALA A 834 1.85 -17.93 -0.09
C ALA A 834 1.56 -18.72 -1.37
N GLU A 835 2.58 -18.90 -2.20
CA GLU A 835 2.59 -19.75 -3.39
C GLU A 835 3.75 -20.73 -3.29
N ASP A 836 3.47 -21.88 -2.69
CA ASP A 836 4.48 -22.89 -2.37
C ASP A 836 4.44 -24.00 -3.41
N THR A 837 5.61 -24.42 -3.88
CA THR A 837 5.75 -25.50 -4.87
C THR A 837 6.67 -26.57 -4.30
N PHE A 838 6.23 -27.82 -4.30
CA PHE A 838 6.96 -28.97 -3.78
C PHE A 838 7.10 -30.03 -4.86
N LEU A 839 8.30 -30.60 -5.00
CA LEU A 839 8.50 -31.81 -5.79
C LEU A 839 8.41 -33.01 -4.84
N VAL A 840 7.41 -33.86 -5.03
CA VAL A 840 7.07 -34.94 -4.10
C VAL A 840 6.96 -36.30 -4.77
N THR A 841 7.22 -37.35 -4.00
CA THR A 841 6.96 -38.75 -4.40
C THR A 841 6.23 -39.49 -3.29
N GLY A 842 5.41 -40.46 -3.68
CA GLY A 842 4.75 -41.35 -2.73
C GLY A 842 3.82 -42.31 -3.45
N SER A 843 3.68 -43.53 -2.92
CA SER A 843 2.85 -44.59 -3.51
C SER A 843 1.39 -44.16 -3.70
N ILE A 844 0.90 -43.28 -2.82
CA ILE A 844 -0.46 -42.77 -2.84
C ILE A 844 -0.77 -41.84 -4.03
N LEU A 845 0.24 -41.22 -4.66
CA LEU A 845 0.05 -40.23 -5.72
C LEU A 845 -0.43 -40.86 -7.04
N SER A 846 -0.19 -42.16 -7.21
CA SER A 846 -0.74 -42.95 -8.30
C SER A 846 -2.24 -43.26 -8.15
N ASN A 847 -2.80 -43.09 -6.94
CA ASN A 847 -4.19 -43.41 -6.65
C ASN A 847 -5.03 -42.14 -6.52
N SER A 848 -5.92 -41.90 -7.49
CA SER A 848 -6.78 -40.71 -7.54
C SER A 848 -7.60 -40.49 -6.25
N ARG A 849 -8.04 -41.56 -5.57
CA ARG A 849 -8.81 -41.43 -4.32
C ARG A 849 -7.96 -40.88 -3.17
N SER A 850 -6.70 -41.32 -3.08
CA SER A 850 -5.78 -40.86 -2.05
C SER A 850 -5.31 -39.43 -2.31
N VAL A 851 -5.11 -39.06 -3.59
CA VAL A 851 -4.80 -37.68 -4.01
C VAL A 851 -5.91 -36.72 -3.58
N ILE A 852 -7.19 -37.05 -3.83
CA ILE A 852 -8.32 -36.23 -3.38
C ILE A 852 -8.34 -36.08 -1.85
N GLN A 853 -8.01 -37.14 -1.12
CA GLN A 853 -7.97 -37.09 0.35
C GLN A 853 -6.82 -36.21 0.86
N LEU A 854 -5.66 -36.25 0.21
CA LEU A 854 -4.51 -35.39 0.49
C LEU A 854 -4.86 -33.92 0.23
N GLU A 855 -5.42 -33.61 -0.94
CA GLU A 855 -5.88 -32.26 -1.29
C GLU A 855 -6.88 -31.73 -0.28
N ALA A 856 -7.87 -32.53 0.12
CA ALA A 856 -8.85 -32.13 1.14
C ALA A 856 -8.21 -31.86 2.51
N ASN A 857 -7.19 -32.63 2.91
CA ASN A 857 -6.47 -32.40 4.17
C ASN A 857 -5.57 -31.16 4.12
N LEU A 858 -4.90 -30.94 2.99
CA LEU A 858 -4.14 -29.72 2.73
C LEU A 858 -5.08 -28.51 2.78
N ILE A 859 -6.16 -28.50 2.01
CA ILE A 859 -7.16 -27.42 2.02
C ILE A 859 -7.68 -27.14 3.44
N LYS A 860 -7.93 -28.19 4.24
CA LYS A 860 -8.37 -28.05 5.64
C LYS A 860 -7.36 -27.30 6.52
N VAL A 861 -6.05 -27.55 6.36
CA VAL A 861 -5.02 -26.85 7.16
C VAL A 861 -4.75 -25.43 6.63
N LEU A 862 -4.95 -25.20 5.33
CA LEU A 862 -4.72 -23.92 4.65
C LEU A 862 -5.86 -22.91 4.88
N HIS A 863 -7.07 -23.36 5.23
CA HIS A 863 -8.21 -22.47 5.46
C HIS A 863 -7.95 -21.42 6.56
N THR A 864 -8.22 -20.17 6.20
CA THR A 864 -8.21 -18.99 7.07
C THR A 864 -9.54 -18.80 7.82
N SER A 865 -10.65 -19.23 7.24
CA SER A 865 -11.97 -19.13 7.90
C SER A 865 -12.17 -20.28 8.89
N PRO A 866 -12.70 -20.03 10.10
CA PRO A 866 -13.23 -21.12 10.91
C PRO A 866 -14.32 -21.82 10.11
N GLN A 867 -14.19 -23.13 9.90
CA GLN A 867 -15.27 -23.92 9.29
C GLN A 867 -16.53 -23.70 10.13
N PRO A 868 -17.70 -23.48 9.52
CA PRO A 868 -18.95 -23.49 10.28
C PRO A 868 -19.03 -24.85 10.96
N GLU A 869 -19.02 -24.87 12.29
CA GLU A 869 -19.21 -26.10 13.07
C GLU A 869 -20.52 -26.75 12.57
N THR A 870 -20.41 -27.94 11.98
CA THR A 870 -21.56 -28.79 11.70
C THR A 870 -22.38 -28.88 12.99
N PRO A 871 -23.68 -28.55 12.98
CA PRO A 871 -24.47 -28.44 14.19
C PRO A 871 -24.40 -29.76 14.95
N GLY A 872 -23.67 -29.75 16.06
CA GLY A 872 -23.57 -30.88 16.97
C GLY A 872 -24.98 -31.31 17.35
N LYS A 873 -25.25 -32.60 17.18
CA LYS A 873 -26.51 -33.25 17.57
C LYS A 873 -26.94 -32.71 18.94
N ALA A 874 -28.07 -32.00 18.95
CA ALA A 874 -28.71 -31.58 20.18
C ALA A 874 -28.82 -32.81 21.11
N PRO A 875 -28.44 -32.70 22.40
CA PRO A 875 -28.48 -33.82 23.32
C PRO A 875 -29.91 -34.34 23.39
N GLY A 876 -30.06 -35.64 23.15
CA GLY A 876 -31.35 -36.31 23.09
C GLY A 876 -32.18 -36.02 24.33
N LYS A 877 -33.41 -35.56 24.11
CA LYS A 877 -34.42 -35.46 25.17
C LYS A 877 -34.59 -36.85 25.81
N PRO A 878 -34.54 -36.96 27.15
CA PRO A 878 -34.72 -38.24 27.81
C PRO A 878 -36.13 -38.76 27.53
N SER A 879 -36.20 -39.98 27.03
CA SER A 879 -37.45 -40.73 26.83
C SER A 879 -38.14 -40.91 28.18
N ALA A 880 -39.37 -40.37 28.28
CA ALA A 880 -40.28 -40.65 29.37
C ALA A 880 -40.72 -42.13 29.29
N GLY A 881 -40.11 -42.97 30.11
CA GLY A 881 -40.48 -44.36 30.30
C GLY A 881 -39.91 -44.83 31.64
N ASP A 882 -40.67 -45.60 32.39
CA ASP A 882 -40.33 -46.22 33.66
C ASP A 882 -40.26 -45.31 34.90
N ARG A 883 -41.42 -44.71 35.21
CA ARG A 883 -41.81 -44.50 36.61
C ARG A 883 -42.06 -45.87 37.27
N ILE A 884 -41.01 -46.47 37.80
CA ILE A 884 -41.13 -47.55 38.78
C ILE A 884 -41.33 -46.87 40.14
N ILE A 885 -42.54 -47.01 40.69
CA ILE A 885 -42.88 -46.59 42.05
C ILE A 885 -42.25 -47.62 43.00
N PRO A 886 -41.25 -47.25 43.84
CA PRO A 886 -40.78 -48.12 44.91
C PRO A 886 -41.78 -48.06 46.07
N ARG A 887 -42.02 -49.20 46.71
CA ARG A 887 -42.64 -49.26 48.04
C ARG A 887 -41.91 -48.38 49.05
#